data_AF-A0A089PX10-F1
#
_entry.id   AF-A0A089PX10-F1
#
_cell.length_a   1.000
_cell.length_b   1.000
_cell.length_c   1.000
_cell.angle_alpha   90.00
_cell.angle_beta   90.00
_cell.angle_gamma   90.00
#
_symmetry.space_group_name_H-M   'P 1'
#
loop_
_entity.id
_entity.type
_entity.pdbx_description
1 polymer ?
#
loop_
_entity_poly.entity_id
_entity_poly.type
_entity_poly.pdbx_seq_one_letter_code
_entity_poly.pdbx_strand_id
1 'polypeptide(L)'
;MSNQQSEPLRDAPVHYDDNGKPSWRGMCSHKNIKVRSACYHPVQLPGLIIFVHGVNSEGEWYDIAEENLCIGLNKRLNLPQKEWLAKNIYKADAVLGRGIIDSDSSRSPVIRFYWGYTAKPGTEDDYQVPLRNLAGEDYHNLKKYKKLPQSTLAAKGPWYWGGGPFQNGCNQLVSLWSDEGFNKWVRQSPIPFSVQFVNSELDRLLAKAPARHYYAHAARRLADLLNTIRSTYPKDTVTLISHSQGTMIAMAATLLADKAPDALFVMNSPYAMEHKKVDRFSYPFAECISTQARHQTLETIVKKVAQQASHLAEADYGRMVVGADADKRSWKPTGMADNGIPERDNHGRTWIYCNPHDRVMGMSALLSIGWQGLPNTPEGKMPELLVNNKGHLFQRMLARETPCGDNPRQDTPFGRLLPSGSPFWDDGGQFGVYDNPPLNQTLYINGEKVPEPITAHELSGFDATRVGLQEKNKTNIEQEGYGWGQYSTNSKGKKIWHDDTFPYYASLYPEQWKSETDGMDWSPASKDERMNRRRETQEEKEARLRTFVSQPSDHSSLPSNPQFMSRVVAYDLPIGLCDSSNDKSFLAQLRRMADWQQSDSYFRTGVHPQYSRPAEVDAESAGGISPEEMAEIRAMDNRGRHP
;
A
#
# COMPACT_ATOMS: atom_id res chain seq x y z
N MET A 1 -18.52 -30.58 -20.59
CA MET A 1 -19.13 -31.74 -21.27
C MET A 1 -18.66 -31.70 -22.71
N SER A 2 -17.97 -32.72 -23.20
CA SER A 2 -17.69 -32.85 -24.64
C SER A 2 -18.97 -33.28 -25.34
N ASN A 3 -19.68 -32.31 -25.93
CA ASN A 3 -20.47 -32.65 -27.11
C ASN A 3 -19.45 -33.11 -28.16
N GLN A 4 -19.37 -34.41 -28.43
CA GLN A 4 -18.73 -34.91 -29.64
C GLN A 4 -19.55 -34.38 -30.83
N GLN A 5 -19.21 -33.17 -31.30
CA GLN A 5 -19.65 -32.74 -32.61
C GLN A 5 -18.95 -33.63 -33.63
N SER A 6 -19.73 -34.45 -34.33
CA SER A 6 -19.30 -35.35 -35.41
C SER A 6 -19.02 -34.62 -36.73
N GLU A 7 -18.99 -33.28 -36.72
CA GLU A 7 -18.80 -32.46 -37.90
C GLU A 7 -17.30 -32.13 -38.05
N PRO A 8 -16.69 -32.30 -39.24
CA PRO A 8 -15.29 -32.01 -39.45
C PRO A 8 -14.97 -30.54 -39.15
N LEU A 9 -13.86 -30.32 -38.46
CA LEU A 9 -13.33 -28.99 -38.15
C LEU A 9 -12.18 -28.66 -39.10
N ARG A 10 -12.09 -27.39 -39.49
CA ARG A 10 -10.93 -26.82 -40.16
C ARG A 10 -10.45 -25.60 -39.38
N ASP A 11 -9.18 -25.57 -39.06
CA ASP A 11 -8.56 -24.44 -38.37
C ASP A 11 -8.70 -23.16 -39.23
N ALA A 12 -9.25 -22.11 -38.63
CA ALA A 12 -9.26 -20.79 -39.22
C ALA A 12 -7.98 -20.06 -38.83
N PRO A 13 -7.22 -19.48 -39.78
CA PRO A 13 -6.05 -18.68 -39.44
C PRO A 13 -6.47 -17.47 -38.61
N VAL A 14 -5.71 -17.22 -37.53
CA VAL A 14 -5.84 -16.02 -36.70
C VAL A 14 -5.03 -14.88 -37.32
N HIS A 15 -5.63 -13.71 -37.41
CA HIS A 15 -5.00 -12.46 -37.82
C HIS A 15 -5.13 -11.44 -36.69
N TYR A 16 -4.03 -10.80 -36.32
CA TYR A 16 -4.01 -9.72 -35.35
C TYR A 16 -3.96 -8.38 -36.07
N ASP A 17 -4.76 -7.42 -35.63
CA ASP A 17 -4.61 -6.02 -36.06
C ASP A 17 -3.43 -5.35 -35.34
N ASP A 18 -3.13 -4.10 -35.71
CA ASP A 18 -2.03 -3.32 -35.12
C ASP A 18 -2.21 -3.11 -33.59
N ASN A 19 -3.45 -3.21 -33.09
CA ASN A 19 -3.78 -3.10 -31.68
C ASN A 19 -3.76 -4.45 -30.93
N GLY A 20 -3.43 -5.55 -31.63
CA GLY A 20 -3.37 -6.90 -31.07
C GLY A 20 -4.71 -7.62 -30.99
N LYS A 21 -5.79 -7.10 -31.58
CA LYS A 21 -7.10 -7.77 -31.54
C LYS A 21 -7.13 -8.94 -32.52
N PRO A 22 -7.50 -10.15 -32.06
CA PRO A 22 -7.57 -11.31 -32.93
C PRO A 22 -8.84 -11.29 -33.79
N SER A 23 -8.72 -11.75 -35.03
CA SER A 23 -9.82 -12.03 -35.94
C SER A 23 -9.56 -13.33 -36.70
N TRP A 24 -10.63 -14.04 -37.06
CA TRP A 24 -10.54 -15.31 -37.81
C TRP A 24 -11.28 -15.19 -39.12
N ARG A 25 -10.68 -15.68 -40.21
CA ARG A 25 -11.33 -15.73 -41.52
C ARG A 25 -11.70 -17.16 -41.86
N GLY A 26 -13.00 -17.45 -41.87
CA GLY A 26 -13.53 -18.70 -42.41
C GLY A 26 -13.50 -18.73 -43.93
N MET A 27 -13.59 -19.92 -44.51
CA MET A 27 -13.77 -20.13 -45.96
C MET A 27 -14.96 -21.06 -46.19
N CYS A 28 -15.70 -20.91 -47.28
CA CYS A 28 -16.75 -21.85 -47.61
C CYS A 28 -16.16 -23.24 -47.92
N SER A 29 -16.85 -24.30 -47.48
CA SER A 29 -16.59 -25.66 -47.98
C SER A 29 -17.40 -25.91 -49.26
N HIS A 30 -17.01 -26.95 -50.01
CA HIS A 30 -17.79 -27.37 -51.19
C HIS A 30 -19.21 -27.79 -50.76
N LYS A 31 -20.21 -27.62 -51.65
CA LYS A 31 -21.66 -27.69 -51.34
C LYS A 31 -22.12 -28.94 -50.56
N ASN A 32 -21.36 -30.02 -50.59
CA ASN A 32 -21.74 -31.32 -50.02
C ASN A 32 -20.96 -31.69 -48.73
N ILE A 33 -20.09 -30.82 -48.20
CA ILE A 33 -19.33 -31.10 -46.96
C ILE A 33 -19.58 -29.98 -45.96
N LYS A 34 -20.21 -30.30 -44.83
CA LYS A 34 -20.35 -29.37 -43.70
C LYS A 34 -19.05 -29.39 -42.88
N VAL A 35 -18.23 -28.34 -43.02
CA VAL A 35 -17.00 -28.16 -42.22
C VAL A 35 -17.17 -26.90 -41.37
N ARG A 36 -16.94 -27.00 -40.06
CA ARG A 36 -16.90 -25.82 -39.18
C ARG A 36 -15.50 -25.22 -39.13
N SER A 37 -15.43 -23.90 -39.00
CA SER A 37 -14.16 -23.20 -38.73
C SER A 37 -13.85 -23.23 -37.24
N ALA A 38 -12.74 -23.86 -36.87
CA ALA A 38 -12.21 -23.81 -35.51
C ALA A 38 -11.45 -22.49 -35.30
N CYS A 39 -11.91 -21.69 -34.35
CA CYS A 39 -11.31 -20.40 -33.99
C CYS A 39 -10.67 -20.55 -32.60
N TYR A 40 -9.35 -20.65 -32.55
CA TYR A 40 -8.63 -20.76 -31.28
C TYR A 40 -8.35 -19.35 -30.74
N HIS A 41 -8.99 -19.02 -29.63
CA HIS A 41 -8.79 -17.74 -28.96
C HIS A 41 -7.41 -17.68 -28.29
N PRO A 42 -6.66 -16.57 -28.37
CA PRO A 42 -5.46 -16.39 -27.56
C PRO A 42 -5.80 -16.44 -26.07
N VAL A 43 -4.83 -16.88 -25.27
CA VAL A 43 -4.94 -16.93 -23.81
C VAL A 43 -5.08 -15.51 -23.27
N GLN A 44 -6.17 -15.27 -22.55
CA GLN A 44 -6.45 -14.02 -21.86
C GLN A 44 -5.62 -13.91 -20.59
N LEU A 45 -5.39 -12.68 -20.13
CA LEU A 45 -4.98 -12.41 -18.76
C LEU A 45 -6.08 -12.92 -17.80
N PRO A 46 -5.74 -13.31 -16.56
CA PRO A 46 -6.72 -13.80 -15.60
C PRO A 46 -7.70 -12.74 -15.05
N GLY A 47 -7.61 -11.51 -15.54
CA GLY A 47 -8.21 -10.31 -15.01
C GLY A 47 -7.17 -9.18 -14.92
N LEU A 48 -7.64 -7.95 -14.73
CA LEU A 48 -6.79 -6.79 -14.46
C LEU A 48 -6.60 -6.61 -12.96
N ILE A 49 -5.37 -6.34 -12.54
CA ILE A 49 -5.00 -6.17 -11.13
C ILE A 49 -4.40 -4.78 -10.97
N ILE A 50 -5.05 -3.92 -10.20
CA ILE A 50 -4.57 -2.56 -9.97
C ILE A 50 -3.87 -2.51 -8.61
N PHE A 51 -2.58 -2.20 -8.63
CA PHE A 51 -1.80 -2.00 -7.41
C PHE A 51 -1.88 -0.55 -6.95
N VAL A 52 -2.11 -0.32 -5.65
CA VAL A 52 -2.24 1.03 -5.05
C VAL A 52 -1.29 1.17 -3.86
N HIS A 53 -0.29 2.05 -4.01
CA HIS A 53 0.77 2.24 -3.01
C HIS A 53 0.33 3.15 -1.84
N GLY A 54 1.11 3.13 -0.77
CA GLY A 54 0.89 3.91 0.45
C GLY A 54 1.33 5.38 0.36
N VAL A 55 1.29 6.05 1.51
CA VAL A 55 1.87 7.39 1.71
C VAL A 55 3.40 7.28 1.74
N ASN A 56 4.11 8.36 1.43
CA ASN A 56 5.58 8.38 1.46
C ASN A 56 6.19 7.23 0.64
N SER A 57 5.61 6.94 -0.52
CA SER A 57 5.94 5.78 -1.34
C SER A 57 5.66 6.11 -2.80
N GLU A 58 6.47 5.56 -3.68
CA GLU A 58 6.22 5.49 -5.13
C GLU A 58 6.04 4.04 -5.60
N GLY A 59 5.56 3.18 -4.72
CA GLY A 59 5.30 1.78 -5.04
C GLY A 59 6.57 0.94 -5.15
N GLU A 60 7.50 1.11 -4.22
CA GLU A 60 8.75 0.35 -4.11
C GLU A 60 8.50 -1.16 -4.06
N TRP A 61 7.35 -1.57 -3.48
CA TRP A 61 6.94 -2.96 -3.39
C TRP A 61 6.38 -3.54 -4.71
N TYR A 62 6.01 -2.70 -5.69
CA TYR A 62 5.33 -3.14 -6.91
C TYR A 62 6.13 -4.16 -7.70
N ASP A 63 7.45 -3.97 -7.83
CA ASP A 63 8.29 -4.88 -8.63
C ASP A 63 8.31 -6.29 -8.06
N ILE A 64 8.52 -6.42 -6.74
CA ILE A 64 8.60 -7.72 -6.06
C ILE A 64 7.23 -8.38 -6.02
N ALA A 65 6.17 -7.62 -5.73
CA ALA A 65 4.81 -8.14 -5.68
C ALA A 65 4.35 -8.62 -7.06
N GLU A 66 4.56 -7.83 -8.11
CA GLU A 66 4.14 -8.17 -9.47
C GLU A 66 4.87 -9.41 -9.99
N GLU A 67 6.18 -9.52 -9.73
CA GLU A 67 6.99 -10.70 -10.08
C GLU A 67 6.40 -11.97 -9.46
N ASN A 68 6.22 -11.96 -8.14
CA ASN A 68 5.81 -13.14 -7.40
C ASN A 68 4.34 -13.48 -7.61
N LEU A 69 3.49 -12.47 -7.84
CA LEU A 69 2.11 -12.70 -8.22
C LEU A 69 2.01 -13.37 -9.60
N CYS A 70 2.80 -12.94 -10.58
CA CYS A 70 2.88 -13.60 -11.89
C CYS A 70 3.40 -15.04 -11.76
N ILE A 71 4.42 -15.30 -10.94
CA ILE A 71 4.91 -16.66 -10.64
C ILE A 71 3.80 -17.53 -10.07
N GLY A 72 3.06 -17.02 -9.07
CA GLY A 72 1.95 -17.73 -8.45
C GLY A 72 0.81 -18.04 -9.42
N LEU A 73 0.43 -17.06 -10.24
CA LEU A 73 -0.62 -17.20 -11.25
C LEU A 73 -0.21 -18.17 -12.36
N ASN A 74 1.03 -18.12 -12.84
CA ASN A 74 1.55 -19.08 -13.84
C ASN A 74 1.42 -20.52 -13.34
N LYS A 75 1.70 -20.75 -12.05
CA LYS A 75 1.54 -22.04 -11.40
C LYS A 75 0.07 -22.41 -11.24
N ARG A 76 -0.75 -21.54 -10.65
CA ARG A 76 -2.19 -21.76 -10.43
C ARG A 76 -2.95 -22.10 -11.71
N LEU A 77 -2.60 -21.42 -12.80
CA LEU A 77 -3.28 -21.53 -14.09
C LEU A 77 -2.61 -22.52 -15.05
N ASN A 78 -1.57 -23.25 -14.60
CA ASN A 78 -0.84 -24.21 -15.42
C ASN A 78 -0.43 -23.63 -16.80
N LEU A 79 0.01 -22.37 -16.84
CA LEU A 79 0.29 -21.68 -18.10
C LEU A 79 1.53 -22.29 -18.78
N PRO A 80 1.47 -22.59 -20.09
CA PRO A 80 2.65 -23.02 -20.83
C PRO A 80 3.66 -21.87 -20.92
N GLN A 81 4.96 -22.20 -20.99
CA GLN A 81 6.04 -21.21 -20.89
C GLN A 81 5.94 -20.03 -21.87
N LYS A 82 5.52 -20.30 -23.11
CA LYS A 82 5.30 -19.26 -24.14
C LYS A 82 4.17 -18.29 -23.78
N GLU A 83 3.29 -18.67 -22.87
CA GLU A 83 2.15 -17.89 -22.40
C GLU A 83 2.31 -17.37 -20.97
N TRP A 84 3.53 -17.44 -20.39
CA TRP A 84 3.76 -16.99 -19.03
C TRP A 84 3.46 -15.50 -18.85
N LEU A 85 2.79 -15.20 -17.74
CA LEU A 85 2.71 -13.87 -17.18
C LEU A 85 4.09 -13.48 -16.66
N ALA A 86 4.49 -12.24 -16.89
CA ALA A 86 5.75 -11.70 -16.41
C ALA A 86 5.53 -10.27 -15.94
N LYS A 87 6.32 -9.81 -14.97
CA LYS A 87 6.24 -8.42 -14.51
C LYS A 87 6.54 -7.45 -15.66
N ASN A 88 5.85 -6.32 -15.63
CA ASN A 88 6.21 -5.18 -16.47
C ASN A 88 7.60 -4.68 -16.09
N ILE A 89 8.39 -4.34 -17.11
CA ILE A 89 9.67 -3.65 -16.94
C ILE A 89 9.46 -2.21 -17.41
N TYR A 90 9.81 -1.23 -16.59
CA TYR A 90 9.61 0.18 -16.91
C TYR A 90 10.93 0.84 -17.31
N LYS A 91 10.88 1.76 -18.29
CA LYS A 91 11.97 2.66 -18.63
C LYS A 91 12.15 3.64 -17.48
N ALA A 92 13.35 3.69 -16.91
CA ALA A 92 13.77 4.77 -16.04
C ALA A 92 14.24 5.96 -16.91
N ASP A 93 13.31 6.63 -17.58
CA ASP A 93 13.60 7.84 -18.34
C ASP A 93 13.06 9.06 -17.59
N ALA A 94 13.99 9.93 -17.16
CA ALA A 94 13.69 11.14 -16.39
C ALA A 94 12.89 12.19 -17.17
N VAL A 95 12.78 12.06 -18.51
CA VAL A 95 12.15 13.06 -19.39
C VAL A 95 10.79 12.59 -19.93
N LEU A 96 10.63 11.29 -20.21
CA LEU A 96 9.44 10.74 -20.85
C LEU A 96 8.41 10.12 -19.88
N GLY A 97 8.76 10.03 -18.59
CA GLY A 97 7.90 9.40 -17.57
C GLY A 97 7.96 7.87 -17.58
N ARG A 98 7.18 7.23 -16.70
CA ARG A 98 7.15 5.76 -16.56
C ARG A 98 6.45 5.11 -17.76
N GLY A 99 7.22 4.51 -18.66
CA GLY A 99 6.71 3.72 -19.78
C GLY A 99 7.21 2.27 -19.74
N ILE A 100 6.42 1.32 -20.22
CA ILE A 100 6.83 -0.09 -20.28
C ILE A 100 7.86 -0.30 -21.40
N ILE A 101 8.95 -1.02 -21.09
CA ILE A 101 9.90 -1.55 -22.07
C ILE A 101 9.23 -2.71 -22.79
N ASP A 102 9.27 -2.68 -24.13
CA ASP A 102 8.74 -3.74 -24.98
C ASP A 102 7.28 -4.11 -24.64
N SER A 103 6.40 -3.10 -24.73
CA SER A 103 4.97 -3.26 -24.41
C SER A 103 4.27 -4.34 -25.24
N ASP A 104 4.83 -4.71 -26.39
CA ASP A 104 4.28 -5.73 -27.28
C ASP A 104 4.47 -7.16 -26.76
N SER A 105 5.52 -7.41 -25.96
CA SER A 105 5.77 -8.71 -25.34
C SER A 105 5.29 -8.81 -23.89
N SER A 106 4.87 -7.69 -23.28
CA SER A 106 4.38 -7.68 -21.89
C SER A 106 3.06 -8.44 -21.73
N ARG A 107 3.06 -9.34 -20.76
CA ARG A 107 1.91 -10.14 -20.33
C ARG A 107 1.58 -10.02 -18.84
N SER A 108 1.88 -8.87 -18.26
CA SER A 108 1.48 -8.62 -16.88
C SER A 108 -0.02 -8.27 -16.78
N PRO A 109 -0.78 -8.90 -15.86
CA PRO A 109 -2.13 -8.45 -15.51
C PRO A 109 -2.13 -7.16 -14.67
N VAL A 110 -0.96 -6.68 -14.22
CA VAL A 110 -0.85 -5.59 -13.26
C VAL A 110 -0.83 -4.22 -13.95
N ILE A 111 -1.62 -3.30 -13.39
CA ILE A 111 -1.60 -1.85 -13.63
C ILE A 111 -1.16 -1.17 -12.33
N ARG A 112 -0.09 -0.38 -12.38
CA ARG A 112 0.44 0.33 -11.20
C ARG A 112 -0.21 1.71 -11.10
N PHE A 113 -0.93 1.97 -10.01
CA PHE A 113 -1.61 3.24 -9.77
C PHE A 113 -0.78 4.18 -8.90
N TYR A 114 -0.35 5.29 -9.48
CA TYR A 114 0.49 6.28 -8.82
C TYR A 114 -0.31 7.52 -8.42
N TRP A 115 -0.02 8.01 -7.22
CA TRP A 115 -0.62 9.21 -6.66
C TRP A 115 0.37 9.92 -5.71
N GLY A 116 0.07 11.16 -5.33
CA GLY A 116 0.91 11.90 -4.41
C GLY A 116 0.49 13.36 -4.20
N TYR A 117 1.39 14.12 -3.62
CA TYR A 117 1.23 15.54 -3.36
C TYR A 117 2.12 16.36 -4.29
N THR A 118 1.55 17.35 -4.97
CA THR A 118 2.31 18.36 -5.72
C THR A 118 2.10 19.71 -5.05
N ALA A 119 3.19 20.41 -4.73
CA ALA A 119 3.09 21.76 -4.22
C ALA A 119 2.61 22.71 -5.33
N LYS A 120 1.64 23.57 -5.01
CA LYS A 120 1.24 24.64 -5.93
C LYS A 120 2.43 25.60 -6.10
N PRO A 121 2.75 26.05 -7.33
CA PRO A 121 3.85 26.98 -7.55
C PRO A 121 3.77 28.20 -6.63
N GLY A 122 4.86 28.46 -5.89
CA GLY A 122 4.96 29.55 -4.91
C GLY A 122 4.53 29.18 -3.48
N THR A 123 4.12 27.93 -3.24
CA THR A 123 3.71 27.42 -1.91
C THR A 123 4.61 26.27 -1.42
N GLU A 124 5.74 26.05 -2.08
CA GLU A 124 6.67 24.94 -1.76
C GLU A 124 7.21 24.99 -0.33
N ASP A 125 7.21 26.18 0.29
CA ASP A 125 7.69 26.40 1.66
C ASP A 125 6.58 26.44 2.73
N ASP A 126 5.30 26.33 2.34
CA ASP A 126 4.16 26.41 3.28
C ASP A 126 4.14 25.24 4.27
N TYR A 127 4.77 24.13 3.90
CA TYR A 127 4.78 22.86 4.63
C TYR A 127 6.17 22.23 4.61
N GLN A 128 6.53 21.50 5.68
CA GLN A 128 7.75 20.70 5.73
C GLN A 128 7.49 19.33 5.12
N VAL A 129 7.37 19.30 3.80
CA VAL A 129 7.18 18.08 3.00
C VAL A 129 8.45 17.89 2.17
N PRO A 130 9.00 16.67 2.08
CA PRO A 130 10.09 16.43 1.14
C PRO A 130 9.58 16.69 -0.27
N LEU A 131 10.34 17.44 -1.08
CA LEU A 131 9.89 17.86 -2.41
C LEU A 131 10.99 17.62 -3.42
N ARG A 132 10.68 16.81 -4.44
CA ARG A 132 11.60 16.51 -5.53
C ARG A 132 11.00 16.80 -6.89
N ASN A 133 11.85 16.93 -7.90
CA ASN A 133 11.44 17.00 -9.30
C ASN A 133 11.68 15.65 -10.01
N LEU A 134 11.32 15.58 -11.30
CA LEU A 134 11.50 14.37 -12.12
C LEU A 134 12.97 13.96 -12.32
N ALA A 135 13.90 14.90 -12.16
CA ALA A 135 15.33 14.61 -12.20
C ALA A 135 15.88 14.06 -10.86
N GLY A 136 15.04 13.92 -9.84
CA GLY A 136 15.45 13.47 -8.50
C GLY A 136 16.19 14.53 -7.71
N GLU A 137 16.12 15.81 -8.10
CA GLU A 137 16.70 16.90 -7.32
C GLU A 137 15.78 17.27 -6.15
N ASP A 138 16.35 17.62 -4.99
CA ASP A 138 15.60 18.06 -3.81
C ASP A 138 15.46 19.60 -3.76
N TYR A 139 14.22 20.10 -3.69
CA TYR A 139 13.91 21.53 -3.59
C TYR A 139 14.63 22.20 -2.42
N HIS A 140 14.56 21.58 -1.24
CA HIS A 140 15.07 22.19 0.00
C HIS A 140 16.58 22.25 -0.02
N ASN A 141 17.26 21.21 -0.53
CA ASN A 141 18.69 21.22 -0.73
C ASN A 141 19.14 22.34 -1.69
N LEU A 142 18.50 22.42 -2.86
CA LEU A 142 18.82 23.40 -3.89
C LEU A 142 18.62 24.85 -3.41
N LYS A 143 17.56 25.09 -2.63
CA LYS A 143 17.28 26.40 -2.06
C LYS A 143 18.22 26.76 -0.91
N LYS A 144 18.37 25.86 0.07
CA LYS A 144 19.08 26.16 1.33
C LYS A 144 20.59 26.12 1.18
N TYR A 145 21.13 25.10 0.51
CA TYR A 145 22.57 24.84 0.43
C TYR A 145 23.17 25.31 -0.89
N LYS A 146 22.49 25.05 -2.03
CA LYS A 146 22.95 25.55 -3.33
C LYS A 146 22.56 27.01 -3.60
N LYS A 147 21.67 27.58 -2.77
CA LYS A 147 21.24 29.00 -2.83
C LYS A 147 20.76 29.42 -4.22
N LEU A 148 20.07 28.52 -4.92
CA LEU A 148 19.54 28.84 -6.25
C LEU A 148 18.47 29.94 -6.18
N PRO A 149 18.44 30.89 -7.13
CA PRO A 149 17.38 31.88 -7.21
C PRO A 149 16.01 31.24 -7.41
N GLN A 150 14.96 31.89 -6.89
CA GLN A 150 13.58 31.40 -6.99
C GLN A 150 13.13 31.14 -8.44
N SER A 151 13.57 31.97 -9.40
CA SER A 151 13.27 31.79 -10.82
C SER A 151 13.81 30.48 -11.38
N THR A 152 15.01 30.08 -10.94
CA THR A 152 15.66 28.83 -11.35
C THR A 152 14.97 27.62 -10.69
N LEU A 153 14.59 27.74 -9.42
CA LEU A 153 13.83 26.70 -8.72
C LEU A 153 12.45 26.48 -9.36
N ALA A 154 11.75 27.55 -9.72
CA ALA A 154 10.45 27.48 -10.39
C ALA A 154 10.56 26.78 -11.76
N ALA A 155 11.61 27.07 -12.54
CA ALA A 155 11.85 26.43 -13.84
C ALA A 155 12.21 24.94 -13.74
N LYS A 156 12.69 24.48 -12.58
CA LYS A 156 13.06 23.09 -12.31
C LYS A 156 11.90 22.22 -11.78
N GLY A 157 10.77 22.83 -11.43
CA GLY A 157 9.57 22.12 -11.00
C GLY A 157 8.93 21.29 -12.14
N PRO A 158 7.82 20.60 -11.89
CA PRO A 158 7.04 20.63 -10.65
C PRO A 158 7.73 19.95 -9.47
N TRP A 159 7.43 20.42 -8.27
CA TRP A 159 7.94 19.90 -7.00
C TRP A 159 6.86 19.04 -6.35
N TYR A 160 7.16 17.76 -6.13
CA TYR A 160 6.18 16.77 -5.68
C TYR A 160 6.76 15.74 -4.71
N TRP A 161 5.87 14.96 -4.11
CA TRP A 161 6.20 13.82 -3.26
C TRP A 161 5.23 12.65 -3.47
N GLY A 162 5.77 11.47 -3.78
CA GLY A 162 5.00 10.23 -3.96
C GLY A 162 4.21 9.84 -2.71
N GLY A 163 2.92 9.54 -2.89
CA GLY A 163 2.00 9.22 -1.79
C GLY A 163 1.71 10.39 -0.83
N GLY A 164 2.36 11.54 -1.01
CA GLY A 164 2.27 12.68 -0.10
C GLY A 164 2.97 12.48 1.25
N PRO A 165 2.96 13.51 2.11
CA PRO A 165 3.70 13.51 3.38
C PRO A 165 3.21 12.44 4.36
N PHE A 166 4.15 11.72 4.99
CA PHE A 166 3.87 10.65 5.96
C PHE A 166 2.89 11.07 7.06
N GLN A 167 3.12 12.24 7.67
CA GLN A 167 2.29 12.76 8.76
C GLN A 167 0.82 12.97 8.39
N ASN A 168 0.48 13.03 7.10
CA ASN A 168 -0.86 13.31 6.63
C ASN A 168 -1.72 12.04 6.45
N GLY A 169 -1.17 10.88 6.78
CA GLY A 169 -1.92 9.63 6.89
C GLY A 169 -3.15 9.77 7.80
N CYS A 170 -4.15 8.93 7.56
CA CYS A 170 -5.41 8.95 8.27
C CYS A 170 -5.96 7.53 8.48
N ASN A 171 -6.68 7.33 9.58
CA ASN A 171 -7.21 6.06 10.05
C ASN A 171 -8.73 5.93 9.88
N GLN A 172 -9.36 6.90 9.22
CA GLN A 172 -10.78 6.91 8.86
C GLN A 172 -10.97 7.63 7.52
N LEU A 173 -12.08 7.33 6.82
CA LEU A 173 -12.26 7.77 5.44
C LEU A 173 -12.71 9.23 5.28
N VAL A 174 -13.44 9.80 6.24
CA VAL A 174 -13.89 11.21 6.22
C VAL A 174 -12.73 12.17 6.01
N SER A 175 -11.57 11.94 6.65
CA SER A 175 -10.43 12.85 6.53
C SER A 175 -9.80 12.90 5.14
N LEU A 176 -10.13 12.01 4.20
CA LEU A 176 -9.69 12.18 2.80
C LEU A 176 -10.25 13.46 2.18
N TRP A 177 -11.36 13.98 2.72
CA TRP A 177 -12.03 15.21 2.31
C TRP A 177 -11.83 16.35 3.31
N SER A 178 -10.78 16.28 4.13
CA SER A 178 -10.48 17.33 5.11
C SER A 178 -9.82 18.55 4.47
N ASP A 179 -10.36 19.73 4.79
CA ASP A 179 -9.73 21.04 4.53
C ASP A 179 -8.43 21.23 5.33
N GLU A 180 -8.18 20.36 6.32
CA GLU A 180 -7.00 20.40 7.18
C GLU A 180 -6.10 19.17 6.99
N GLY A 181 -4.79 19.44 6.98
CA GLY A 181 -3.78 18.40 7.13
C GLY A 181 -3.41 18.18 8.59
N PHE A 182 -2.46 17.29 8.84
CA PHE A 182 -1.87 17.16 10.17
C PHE A 182 -1.29 18.49 10.68
N ASN A 183 -1.59 18.85 11.92
CA ASN A 183 -1.07 20.04 12.57
C ASN A 183 -0.49 19.69 13.93
N LYS A 184 0.78 20.03 14.14
CA LYS A 184 1.51 19.83 15.40
C LYS A 184 0.93 20.62 16.59
N TRP A 185 0.10 21.63 16.33
CA TRP A 185 -0.52 22.48 17.34
C TRP A 185 -2.04 22.36 17.27
N VAL A 186 -2.65 21.87 18.35
CA VAL A 186 -4.11 21.77 18.50
C VAL A 186 -4.65 23.18 18.80
N ARG A 187 -5.30 23.81 17.82
CA ARG A 187 -5.80 25.19 17.93
C ARG A 187 -6.96 25.40 18.94
N GLN A 188 -7.43 24.35 19.61
CA GLN A 188 -8.60 24.40 20.51
C GLN A 188 -8.33 23.85 21.93
N SER A 189 -7.07 23.55 22.28
CA SER A 189 -6.68 23.23 23.66
C SER A 189 -5.90 24.40 24.26
N PRO A 190 -6.20 24.86 25.50
CA PRO A 190 -5.49 25.95 26.16
C PRO A 190 -4.04 25.60 26.58
N ILE A 191 -3.52 24.44 26.16
CA ILE A 191 -2.19 23.94 26.50
C ILE A 191 -1.46 23.50 25.21
N PRO A 192 -0.28 24.06 24.89
CA PRO A 192 0.52 23.67 23.73
C PRO A 192 1.14 22.28 23.95
N PHE A 193 0.53 21.24 23.36
CA PHE A 193 1.07 19.87 23.36
C PHE A 193 1.88 19.62 22.09
N SER A 194 3.11 19.14 22.21
CA SER A 194 3.95 18.72 21.08
C SER A 194 3.81 17.21 20.86
N VAL A 195 3.29 16.80 19.71
CA VAL A 195 3.22 15.38 19.27
C VAL A 195 4.63 14.77 19.06
N GLN A 196 5.68 15.58 19.17
CA GLN A 196 7.08 15.19 19.05
C GLN A 196 7.60 14.41 20.29
N PHE A 197 6.84 14.36 21.39
CA PHE A 197 7.13 13.46 22.53
C PHE A 197 6.78 11.99 22.25
N VAL A 198 5.97 11.72 21.22
CA VAL A 198 5.48 10.37 20.86
C VAL A 198 6.35 9.72 19.78
N ASN A 199 7.27 10.47 19.17
CA ASN A 199 8.13 9.97 18.10
C ASN A 199 9.59 9.90 18.54
N SER A 200 10.03 8.70 18.93
CA SER A 200 11.45 8.36 19.17
C SER A 200 12.21 8.09 17.86
N GLU A 201 11.51 7.96 16.73
CA GLU A 201 12.10 7.59 15.44
C GLU A 201 12.42 8.84 14.62
N LEU A 202 13.72 9.15 14.53
CA LEU A 202 14.23 10.33 13.84
C LEU A 202 13.93 10.35 12.35
N ASP A 203 13.48 9.27 11.72
CA ASP A 203 13.13 9.19 10.30
C ASP A 203 11.67 9.58 9.96
N ARG A 204 10.84 9.88 10.98
CA ARG A 204 9.41 10.23 10.80
C ARG A 204 9.11 11.67 11.19
N LEU A 205 9.49 12.63 10.34
CA LEU A 205 9.28 14.05 10.63
C LEU A 205 7.79 14.41 10.77
N LEU A 206 7.34 14.75 11.99
CA LEU A 206 5.98 15.24 12.23
C LEU A 206 5.93 16.78 12.15
N ALA A 207 5.43 17.31 11.03
CA ALA A 207 5.30 18.73 10.78
C ALA A 207 3.94 19.10 10.18
N LYS A 208 3.58 20.39 10.15
CA LYS A 208 2.33 20.85 9.53
C LYS A 208 2.25 20.35 8.08
N ALA A 209 1.13 19.74 7.72
CA ALA A 209 0.88 19.15 6.41
C ALA A 209 -0.24 19.88 5.65
N PRO A 210 -0.30 19.73 4.31
CA PRO A 210 -1.35 20.29 3.47
C PRO A 210 -2.70 19.61 3.69
N ALA A 211 -3.78 20.28 3.26
CA ALA A 211 -5.13 19.72 3.21
C ALA A 211 -5.14 18.34 2.51
N ARG A 212 -6.03 17.45 2.93
CA ARG A 212 -6.03 16.05 2.50
C ARG A 212 -6.78 15.81 1.18
N HIS A 213 -7.30 16.85 0.53
CA HIS A 213 -8.11 16.69 -0.69
C HIS A 213 -7.40 15.99 -1.86
N TYR A 214 -6.07 15.95 -1.88
CA TYR A 214 -5.33 15.17 -2.88
C TYR A 214 -5.55 13.65 -2.72
N TYR A 215 -5.88 13.16 -1.52
CA TYR A 215 -6.33 11.77 -1.31
C TYR A 215 -7.69 11.53 -1.97
N ALA A 216 -8.66 12.41 -1.75
CA ALA A 216 -9.98 12.33 -2.38
C ALA A 216 -9.88 12.40 -3.91
N HIS A 217 -9.01 13.27 -4.44
CA HIS A 217 -8.71 13.34 -5.87
C HIS A 217 -8.08 12.04 -6.40
N ALA A 218 -7.13 11.46 -5.68
CA ALA A 218 -6.55 10.16 -6.04
C ALA A 218 -7.62 9.04 -6.03
N ALA A 219 -8.50 9.02 -5.04
CA ALA A 219 -9.61 8.07 -4.96
C ALA A 219 -10.58 8.23 -6.14
N ARG A 220 -10.88 9.47 -6.55
CA ARG A 220 -11.70 9.72 -7.74
C ARG A 220 -11.01 9.21 -9.01
N ARG A 221 -9.71 9.49 -9.19
CA ARG A 221 -8.96 8.98 -10.36
C ARG A 221 -8.97 7.45 -10.43
N LEU A 222 -8.84 6.77 -9.29
CA LEU A 222 -8.92 5.31 -9.24
C LEU A 222 -10.35 4.82 -9.57
N ALA A 223 -11.38 5.51 -9.09
CA ALA A 223 -12.77 5.22 -9.46
C ALA A 223 -13.04 5.42 -10.96
N ASP A 224 -12.51 6.49 -11.57
CA ASP A 224 -12.61 6.75 -13.01
C ASP A 224 -11.89 5.69 -13.85
N LEU A 225 -10.75 5.20 -13.36
CA LEU A 225 -10.03 4.08 -13.97
C LEU A 225 -10.89 2.81 -13.96
N LEU A 226 -11.51 2.47 -12.83
CA LEU A 226 -12.45 1.34 -12.72
C LEU A 226 -13.64 1.52 -13.67
N ASN A 227 -14.28 2.69 -13.66
CA ASN A 227 -15.42 2.99 -14.50
C ASN A 227 -15.07 2.89 -16.00
N THR A 228 -13.88 3.34 -16.40
CA THR A 228 -13.40 3.24 -17.79
C THR A 228 -13.24 1.78 -18.24
N ILE A 229 -12.73 0.91 -17.35
CA ILE A 229 -12.67 -0.53 -17.61
C ILE A 229 -14.08 -1.09 -17.78
N ARG A 230 -14.98 -0.79 -16.83
CA ARG A 230 -16.36 -1.30 -16.80
C ARG A 230 -17.23 -0.80 -17.95
N SER A 231 -16.98 0.40 -18.47
CA SER A 231 -17.72 0.94 -19.62
C SER A 231 -17.25 0.34 -20.94
N THR A 232 -15.95 0.05 -21.05
CA THR A 232 -15.34 -0.43 -22.31
C THR A 232 -15.42 -1.95 -22.42
N TYR A 233 -15.11 -2.66 -21.33
CA TYR A 233 -15.10 -4.11 -21.21
C TYR A 233 -15.91 -4.52 -19.97
N PRO A 234 -17.25 -4.54 -20.05
CA PRO A 234 -18.11 -4.68 -18.88
C PRO A 234 -17.99 -6.03 -18.15
N LYS A 235 -17.41 -7.04 -18.81
CA LYS A 235 -17.23 -8.41 -18.29
C LYS A 235 -15.82 -8.69 -17.76
N ASP A 236 -14.88 -7.75 -17.93
CA ASP A 236 -13.50 -7.96 -17.51
C ASP A 236 -13.37 -8.02 -16.00
N THR A 237 -12.69 -9.01 -15.44
CA THR A 237 -12.45 -9.08 -14.00
C THR A 237 -11.43 -8.03 -13.57
N VAL A 238 -11.72 -7.27 -12.51
CA VAL A 238 -10.84 -6.21 -11.98
C VAL A 238 -10.66 -6.32 -10.48
N THR A 239 -9.42 -6.39 -10.02
CA THR A 239 -9.07 -6.46 -8.59
C THR A 239 -8.27 -5.23 -8.16
N LEU A 240 -8.56 -4.70 -6.97
CA LEU A 240 -7.69 -3.73 -6.30
C LEU A 240 -6.83 -4.42 -5.25
N ILE A 241 -5.50 -4.33 -5.38
CA ILE A 241 -4.55 -4.70 -4.33
C ILE A 241 -3.90 -3.43 -3.81
N SER A 242 -4.12 -3.15 -2.52
CA SER A 242 -3.72 -1.89 -1.92
C SER A 242 -2.96 -2.08 -0.62
N HIS A 243 -2.05 -1.16 -0.33
CA HIS A 243 -1.18 -1.20 0.85
C HIS A 243 -1.20 0.14 1.61
N SER A 244 -1.16 0.09 2.95
CA SER A 244 -1.05 1.28 3.81
C SER A 244 -2.16 2.32 3.50
N GLN A 245 -1.83 3.61 3.42
CA GLN A 245 -2.78 4.66 3.02
C GLN A 245 -3.42 4.43 1.64
N GLY A 246 -2.80 3.65 0.75
CA GLY A 246 -3.39 3.24 -0.51
C GLY A 246 -4.67 2.44 -0.32
N THR A 247 -4.82 1.74 0.81
CA THR A 247 -6.07 1.05 1.18
C THR A 247 -7.22 2.01 1.43
N MET A 248 -6.95 3.19 1.99
CA MET A 248 -7.94 4.24 2.19
C MET A 248 -8.44 4.79 0.85
N ILE A 249 -7.51 4.98 -0.10
CA ILE A 249 -7.83 5.39 -1.48
C ILE A 249 -8.64 4.31 -2.19
N ALA A 250 -8.26 3.04 -2.09
CA ALA A 250 -8.97 1.92 -2.72
C ALA A 250 -10.39 1.74 -2.16
N MET A 251 -10.56 1.87 -0.85
CA MET A 251 -11.88 1.83 -0.20
C MET A 251 -12.75 3.03 -0.60
N ALA A 252 -12.21 4.24 -0.62
CA ALA A 252 -12.93 5.42 -1.08
C ALA A 252 -13.29 5.34 -2.58
N ALA A 253 -12.36 4.87 -3.42
CA ALA A 253 -12.60 4.64 -4.84
C ALA A 253 -13.71 3.61 -5.07
N THR A 254 -13.78 2.56 -4.25
CA THR A 254 -14.86 1.58 -4.29
C THR A 254 -16.24 2.23 -4.07
N LEU A 255 -16.34 3.18 -3.14
CA LEU A 255 -17.59 3.93 -2.91
C LEU A 255 -17.88 4.95 -4.04
N LEU A 256 -16.85 5.58 -4.60
CA LEU A 256 -16.98 6.58 -5.68
C LEU A 256 -17.26 5.99 -7.07
N ALA A 257 -16.86 4.74 -7.32
CA ALA A 257 -17.06 4.07 -8.60
C ALA A 257 -18.52 3.61 -8.78
N ASP A 258 -18.96 3.50 -10.03
CA ASP A 258 -20.32 3.10 -10.36
C ASP A 258 -20.55 1.63 -9.97
N LYS A 259 -19.52 0.81 -10.17
CA LYS A 259 -19.43 -0.58 -9.71
C LYS A 259 -18.13 -0.78 -8.92
N ALA A 260 -18.20 -1.57 -7.86
CA ALA A 260 -17.03 -1.97 -7.10
C ALA A 260 -16.05 -2.82 -7.96
N PRO A 261 -14.78 -2.93 -7.56
CA PRO A 261 -13.93 -4.00 -8.08
C PRO A 261 -14.51 -5.37 -7.72
N ASP A 262 -14.13 -6.40 -8.47
CA ASP A 262 -14.53 -7.78 -8.21
C ASP A 262 -13.91 -8.33 -6.93
N ALA A 263 -12.74 -7.83 -6.55
CA ALA A 263 -12.17 -8.08 -5.24
C ALA A 263 -11.37 -6.88 -4.75
N LEU A 264 -11.34 -6.70 -3.43
CA LEU A 264 -10.63 -5.63 -2.75
C LEU A 264 -9.70 -6.20 -1.70
N PHE A 265 -8.41 -5.93 -1.81
CA PHE A 265 -7.39 -6.37 -0.85
C PHE A 265 -6.81 -5.15 -0.15
N VAL A 266 -6.90 -5.15 1.18
CA VAL A 266 -6.33 -4.10 2.04
C VAL A 266 -5.23 -4.69 2.92
N MET A 267 -3.98 -4.39 2.55
CA MET A 267 -2.77 -4.86 3.22
C MET A 267 -2.24 -3.78 4.15
N ASN A 268 -1.96 -4.11 5.42
CA ASN A 268 -1.43 -3.15 6.39
C ASN A 268 -2.27 -1.85 6.44
N SER A 269 -3.60 -1.97 6.34
CA SER A 269 -4.49 -0.81 6.30
C SER A 269 -4.44 0.01 7.61
N PRO A 270 -4.31 1.34 7.54
CA PRO A 270 -4.38 2.23 8.70
C PRO A 270 -5.80 2.44 9.22
N TYR A 271 -6.83 1.90 8.54
CA TYR A 271 -8.21 2.01 8.97
C TYR A 271 -8.38 1.46 10.40
N ALA A 272 -8.86 2.29 11.32
CA ALA A 272 -9.11 1.90 12.69
C ALA A 272 -10.61 1.75 12.92
N MET A 273 -11.01 0.61 13.49
CA MET A 273 -12.42 0.31 13.79
C MET A 273 -12.95 1.17 14.94
N GLU A 274 -12.09 1.46 15.91
CA GLU A 274 -12.47 2.18 17.12
C GLU A 274 -12.08 3.65 17.04
N HIS A 275 -12.97 4.51 17.54
CA HIS A 275 -12.59 5.87 17.89
C HIS A 275 -11.68 5.87 19.11
N LYS A 276 -10.56 6.58 19.02
CA LYS A 276 -9.64 6.75 20.13
C LYS A 276 -9.69 8.17 20.64
N LYS A 277 -9.58 8.33 21.96
CA LYS A 277 -9.50 9.66 22.59
C LYS A 277 -8.37 10.51 21.99
N VAL A 278 -7.27 9.87 21.61
CA VAL A 278 -6.11 10.52 20.98
C VAL A 278 -6.33 10.95 19.52
N ASP A 279 -7.38 10.48 18.85
CA ASP A 279 -7.76 10.96 17.50
C ASP A 279 -7.99 12.48 17.51
N ARG A 280 -8.44 13.04 18.65
CA ARG A 280 -8.68 14.47 18.85
C ARG A 280 -7.42 15.34 18.75
N PHE A 281 -6.24 14.72 18.79
CA PHE A 281 -4.95 15.40 18.58
C PHE A 281 -4.47 15.32 17.13
N SER A 282 -5.05 14.42 16.33
CA SER A 282 -4.64 14.14 14.94
C SER A 282 -5.63 14.68 13.90
N TYR A 283 -6.88 14.92 14.31
CA TYR A 283 -7.96 15.40 13.45
C TYR A 283 -8.68 16.61 14.05
N PRO A 284 -9.28 17.47 13.19
CA PRO A 284 -10.28 18.42 13.63
C PRO A 284 -11.40 17.73 14.42
N PHE A 285 -11.98 18.42 15.38
CA PHE A 285 -13.02 17.85 16.24
C PHE A 285 -14.24 17.32 15.45
N ALA A 286 -14.63 18.03 14.39
CA ALA A 286 -15.70 17.62 13.49
C ALA A 286 -15.39 16.34 12.68
N GLU A 287 -14.12 15.92 12.62
CA GLU A 287 -13.66 14.71 11.93
C GLU A 287 -13.32 13.58 12.90
N CYS A 288 -13.59 13.74 14.19
CA CYS A 288 -13.51 12.65 15.15
C CYS A 288 -14.74 11.76 14.99
N ILE A 289 -14.60 10.69 14.20
CA ILE A 289 -15.70 9.81 13.79
C ILE A 289 -15.94 8.70 14.82
N SER A 290 -17.22 8.44 15.12
CA SER A 290 -17.66 7.42 16.08
C SER A 290 -17.21 6.00 15.67
N THR A 291 -17.04 5.10 16.65
CA THR A 291 -16.78 3.67 16.39
C THR A 291 -17.89 3.07 15.52
N GLN A 292 -19.15 3.44 15.78
CA GLN A 292 -20.29 2.95 15.01
C GLN A 292 -20.19 3.35 13.53
N ALA A 293 -19.92 4.63 13.22
CA ALA A 293 -19.75 5.11 11.85
C ALA A 293 -18.57 4.44 11.13
N ARG A 294 -17.47 4.17 11.84
CA ARG A 294 -16.33 3.41 11.30
C ARG A 294 -16.74 1.98 10.95
N HIS A 295 -17.50 1.31 11.80
CA HIS A 295 -18.03 -0.03 11.51
C HIS A 295 -18.98 -0.02 10.30
N GLN A 296 -19.95 0.91 10.27
CA GLN A 296 -20.94 1.03 9.20
C GLN A 296 -20.29 1.34 7.85
N THR A 297 -19.29 2.23 7.83
CA THR A 297 -18.57 2.59 6.61
C THR A 297 -17.84 1.39 6.03
N LEU A 298 -17.08 0.64 6.85
CA LEU A 298 -16.38 -0.57 6.38
C LEU A 298 -17.38 -1.64 5.90
N GLU A 299 -18.47 -1.85 6.64
CA GLU A 299 -19.50 -2.81 6.23
C GLU A 299 -20.15 -2.42 4.89
N THR A 300 -20.40 -1.13 4.67
CA THR A 300 -20.97 -0.62 3.42
C THR A 300 -20.05 -0.88 2.23
N ILE A 301 -18.73 -0.70 2.41
CA ILE A 301 -17.73 -1.04 1.38
C ILE A 301 -17.76 -2.53 1.06
N VAL A 302 -17.72 -3.38 2.09
CA VAL A 302 -17.76 -4.84 1.94
C VAL A 302 -19.03 -5.26 1.19
N LYS A 303 -20.19 -4.73 1.57
CA LYS A 303 -21.47 -5.00 0.90
C LYS A 303 -21.47 -4.53 -0.56
N LYS A 304 -20.85 -3.40 -0.88
CA LYS A 304 -20.73 -2.92 -2.26
C LYS A 304 -19.83 -3.83 -3.11
N VAL A 305 -18.73 -4.33 -2.57
CA VAL A 305 -17.90 -5.35 -3.24
C VAL A 305 -18.69 -6.66 -3.41
N ALA A 306 -19.41 -7.11 -2.38
CA ALA A 306 -20.20 -8.34 -2.40
C ALA A 306 -21.23 -8.40 -3.55
N GLN A 307 -21.73 -7.25 -4.02
CA GLN A 307 -22.63 -7.18 -5.19
C GLN A 307 -21.98 -7.72 -6.48
N GLN A 308 -20.65 -7.81 -6.54
CA GLN A 308 -19.93 -8.37 -7.69
C GLN A 308 -19.78 -9.90 -7.64
N ALA A 309 -20.30 -10.59 -6.62
CA ALA A 309 -20.15 -12.04 -6.45
C ALA A 309 -20.71 -12.90 -7.59
N SER A 310 -21.62 -12.34 -8.39
CA SER A 310 -22.21 -13.01 -9.57
C SER A 310 -21.67 -12.47 -10.90
N HIS A 311 -20.61 -11.66 -10.86
CA HIS A 311 -20.10 -11.01 -12.07
C HIS A 311 -19.55 -12.03 -13.08
N LEU A 312 -18.85 -13.07 -12.59
CA LEU A 312 -18.56 -14.28 -13.34
C LEU A 312 -19.69 -15.30 -13.16
N ALA A 313 -20.55 -15.44 -14.17
CA ALA A 313 -21.63 -16.42 -14.14
C ALA A 313 -21.15 -17.81 -14.59
N GLU A 314 -21.77 -18.89 -14.10
CA GLU A 314 -21.46 -20.25 -14.56
C GLU A 314 -21.59 -20.44 -16.07
N ALA A 315 -22.55 -19.73 -16.70
CA ALA A 315 -22.72 -19.72 -18.15
C ALA A 315 -21.50 -19.15 -18.90
N ASP A 316 -20.67 -18.34 -18.24
CA ASP A 316 -19.45 -17.76 -18.79
C ASP A 316 -18.23 -18.70 -18.64
N TYR A 317 -18.29 -19.78 -17.86
CA TYR A 317 -17.14 -20.68 -17.65
C TYR A 317 -16.62 -21.30 -18.95
N GLY A 318 -17.51 -21.60 -19.90
CA GLY A 318 -17.12 -22.13 -21.22
C GLY A 318 -16.34 -21.15 -22.09
N ARG A 319 -16.31 -19.86 -21.71
CA ARG A 319 -15.59 -18.79 -22.42
C ARG A 319 -14.22 -18.50 -21.82
N MET A 320 -13.89 -19.10 -20.67
CA MET A 320 -12.63 -18.85 -19.98
C MET A 320 -11.46 -19.47 -20.74
N VAL A 321 -10.57 -18.61 -21.23
CA VAL A 321 -9.32 -19.01 -21.91
C VAL A 321 -8.13 -18.41 -21.16
N VAL A 322 -8.02 -18.74 -19.87
CA VAL A 322 -7.04 -18.12 -18.94
C VAL A 322 -5.97 -19.09 -18.44
N GLY A 323 -6.10 -20.38 -18.75
CA GLY A 323 -5.21 -21.43 -18.27
C GLY A 323 -5.90 -22.78 -18.18
N ALA A 324 -5.27 -23.70 -17.45
CA ALA A 324 -5.77 -25.05 -17.20
C ALA A 324 -5.86 -25.39 -15.72
N ASP A 325 -6.80 -26.27 -15.36
CA ASP A 325 -6.89 -26.92 -14.05
C ASP A 325 -5.89 -28.09 -13.93
N ALA A 326 -5.88 -28.75 -12.77
CA ALA A 326 -5.02 -29.91 -12.50
C ALA A 326 -5.20 -31.07 -13.51
N ASP A 327 -6.42 -31.26 -14.02
CA ASP A 327 -6.77 -32.29 -14.99
C ASP A 327 -6.44 -31.89 -16.44
N LYS A 328 -5.73 -30.77 -16.63
CA LYS A 328 -5.37 -30.19 -17.93
C LYS A 328 -6.58 -29.81 -18.79
N ARG A 329 -7.72 -29.53 -18.16
CA ARG A 329 -8.90 -28.93 -18.80
C ARG A 329 -8.86 -27.42 -18.65
N SER A 330 -9.64 -26.69 -19.42
CA SER A 330 -9.78 -25.23 -19.25
C SER A 330 -10.08 -24.88 -17.79
N TRP A 331 -9.31 -23.94 -17.24
CA TRP A 331 -9.48 -23.51 -15.85
C TRP A 331 -10.90 -22.97 -15.64
N LYS A 332 -11.48 -23.32 -14.50
CA LYS A 332 -12.78 -22.83 -14.04
C LYS A 332 -12.80 -22.83 -12.50
N PRO A 333 -13.63 -21.99 -11.87
CA PRO A 333 -13.68 -21.92 -10.40
C PRO A 333 -14.22 -23.19 -9.74
N THR A 334 -14.82 -24.12 -10.50
CA THR A 334 -15.24 -25.45 -10.00
C THR A 334 -14.21 -26.55 -10.29
N GLY A 335 -13.00 -26.17 -10.70
CA GLY A 335 -11.91 -27.09 -11.01
C GLY A 335 -11.14 -27.51 -9.75
N MET A 336 -9.96 -28.09 -9.96
CA MET A 336 -9.03 -28.49 -8.89
C MET A 336 -7.65 -27.90 -9.17
N ALA A 337 -6.95 -27.50 -8.11
CA ALA A 337 -5.52 -27.23 -8.13
C ALA A 337 -4.72 -28.55 -8.09
N ASP A 338 -3.44 -28.51 -8.47
CA ASP A 338 -2.59 -29.71 -8.68
C ASP A 338 -2.48 -30.64 -7.45
N ASN A 339 -2.76 -30.14 -6.25
CA ASN A 339 -2.69 -30.90 -4.99
C ASN A 339 -4.07 -31.36 -4.47
N GLY A 340 -5.10 -31.32 -5.31
CA GLY A 340 -6.46 -31.75 -4.98
C GLY A 340 -7.26 -30.74 -4.14
N ILE A 341 -6.76 -29.52 -3.94
CA ILE A 341 -7.56 -28.44 -3.33
C ILE A 341 -8.52 -27.86 -4.39
N PRO A 342 -9.82 -27.72 -4.09
CA PRO A 342 -10.76 -27.08 -5.00
C PRO A 342 -10.36 -25.65 -5.35
N GLU A 343 -10.47 -25.33 -6.64
CA GLU A 343 -10.52 -23.95 -7.09
C GLU A 343 -11.78 -23.26 -6.55
N ARG A 344 -11.83 -21.95 -6.70
CA ARG A 344 -12.93 -21.15 -6.16
C ARG A 344 -13.15 -19.87 -6.94
N ASP A 345 -14.39 -19.42 -6.90
CA ASP A 345 -14.73 -18.07 -7.32
C ASP A 345 -14.50 -17.10 -6.15
N ASN A 346 -13.64 -16.12 -6.38
CA ASN A 346 -13.31 -15.07 -5.43
C ASN A 346 -13.94 -13.71 -5.79
N HIS A 347 -14.83 -13.65 -6.78
CA HIS A 347 -15.58 -12.43 -7.07
C HIS A 347 -16.47 -12.05 -5.87
N GLY A 348 -16.61 -10.75 -5.62
CA GLY A 348 -17.34 -10.18 -4.51
C GLY A 348 -16.67 -10.35 -3.13
N ARG A 349 -15.35 -10.55 -3.08
CA ARG A 349 -14.62 -10.73 -1.82
C ARG A 349 -13.75 -9.53 -1.45
N THR A 350 -13.78 -9.17 -0.17
CA THR A 350 -12.88 -8.20 0.46
C THR A 350 -11.94 -8.95 1.41
N TRP A 351 -10.64 -8.68 1.29
CA TRP A 351 -9.58 -9.33 2.06
C TRP A 351 -8.85 -8.31 2.94
N ILE A 352 -8.83 -8.56 4.25
CA ILE A 352 -7.99 -7.86 5.22
C ILE A 352 -6.75 -8.71 5.47
N TYR A 353 -5.58 -8.20 5.11
CA TYR A 353 -4.32 -8.82 5.47
C TYR A 353 -3.61 -7.98 6.52
N CYS A 354 -3.37 -8.59 7.68
CA CYS A 354 -2.74 -7.94 8.82
C CYS A 354 -1.35 -8.51 9.13
N ASN A 355 -0.49 -7.65 9.68
CA ASN A 355 0.84 -8.01 10.17
C ASN A 355 0.99 -7.51 11.63
N PRO A 356 1.07 -8.41 12.63
CA PRO A 356 1.29 -8.04 14.02
C PRO A 356 2.64 -7.36 14.28
N HIS A 357 3.62 -7.53 13.39
CA HIS A 357 4.95 -6.92 13.48
C HIS A 357 4.99 -5.51 12.90
N ASP A 358 3.92 -5.07 12.23
CA ASP A 358 3.84 -3.75 11.65
C ASP A 358 3.79 -2.67 12.74
N ARG A 359 4.93 -2.03 12.96
CA ARG A 359 5.06 -0.98 13.98
C ARG A 359 4.27 0.26 13.62
N VAL A 360 4.19 0.66 12.35
CA VAL A 360 3.46 1.88 12.00
C VAL A 360 1.98 1.69 12.34
N MET A 361 1.41 0.55 11.96
CA MET A 361 -0.01 0.26 12.18
C MET A 361 -0.34 -0.11 13.63
N GLY A 362 0.63 -0.67 14.35
CA GLY A 362 0.51 -1.06 15.77
C GLY A 362 0.75 0.07 16.77
N MET A 363 0.98 1.31 16.33
CA MET A 363 1.06 2.45 17.26
C MET A 363 -0.23 2.57 18.08
N SER A 364 -0.13 2.87 19.39
CA SER A 364 -1.28 3.02 20.29
C SER A 364 -2.28 4.07 19.81
N ALA A 365 -1.82 5.07 19.04
CA ALA A 365 -2.67 6.07 18.37
C ALA A 365 -3.46 5.54 17.18
N LEU A 366 -3.07 4.40 16.59
CA LEU A 366 -3.71 3.77 15.44
C LEU A 366 -4.40 2.46 15.83
N LEU A 367 -3.64 1.40 16.20
CA LEU A 367 -4.11 0.01 16.36
C LEU A 367 -5.12 -0.38 15.25
N SER A 368 -4.68 -0.29 14.01
CA SER A 368 -5.55 -0.43 12.84
C SER A 368 -5.82 -1.88 12.46
N ILE A 369 -6.76 -2.10 11.53
CA ILE A 369 -7.06 -3.43 10.97
C ILE A 369 -5.85 -4.01 10.21
N GLY A 370 -4.91 -3.19 9.76
CA GLY A 370 -3.66 -3.63 9.15
C GLY A 370 -2.67 -4.26 10.13
N TRP A 371 -2.78 -3.95 11.42
CA TRP A 371 -1.95 -4.54 12.46
C TRP A 371 -2.63 -5.76 13.07
N GLN A 372 -3.87 -5.58 13.54
CA GLN A 372 -4.59 -6.58 14.34
C GLN A 372 -5.75 -7.26 13.62
N GLY A 373 -6.04 -6.95 12.36
CA GLY A 373 -7.24 -7.46 11.67
C GLY A 373 -8.52 -7.06 12.40
N LEU A 374 -9.50 -7.96 12.40
CA LEU A 374 -10.70 -7.90 13.22
C LEU A 374 -10.56 -8.93 14.36
N PRO A 375 -10.16 -8.51 15.57
CA PRO A 375 -9.92 -9.40 16.69
C PRO A 375 -11.22 -10.00 17.24
N ASN A 376 -11.14 -11.23 17.73
CA ASN A 376 -12.23 -11.82 18.50
C ASN A 376 -12.49 -10.98 19.76
N THR A 377 -13.74 -11.01 20.22
CA THR A 377 -14.11 -10.44 21.52
C THR A 377 -13.29 -11.08 22.66
N PRO A 378 -13.16 -10.43 23.83
CA PRO A 378 -12.46 -11.00 24.99
C PRO A 378 -12.98 -12.39 25.41
N GLU A 379 -14.26 -12.70 25.15
CA GLU A 379 -14.89 -14.00 25.41
C GLU A 379 -14.61 -15.05 24.32
N GLY A 380 -13.83 -14.71 23.28
CA GLY A 380 -13.47 -15.60 22.18
C GLY A 380 -14.52 -15.71 21.07
N LYS A 381 -15.55 -14.85 21.05
CA LYS A 381 -16.52 -14.81 19.96
C LYS A 381 -15.96 -14.10 18.73
N MET A 382 -16.32 -14.64 17.56
CA MET A 382 -15.94 -14.08 16.25
C MET A 382 -16.51 -12.66 16.06
N PRO A 383 -15.80 -11.76 15.36
CA PRO A 383 -16.29 -10.42 15.06
C PRO A 383 -17.59 -10.44 14.25
N GLU A 384 -18.55 -9.61 14.64
CA GLU A 384 -19.86 -9.52 13.96
C GLU A 384 -19.71 -9.18 12.47
N LEU A 385 -18.78 -8.31 12.08
CA LEU A 385 -18.53 -7.96 10.68
C LEU A 385 -18.15 -9.19 9.83
N LEU A 386 -17.34 -10.12 10.35
CA LEU A 386 -16.98 -11.34 9.64
C LEU A 386 -18.15 -12.31 9.56
N VAL A 387 -18.94 -12.41 10.63
CA VAL A 387 -20.12 -13.30 10.70
C VAL A 387 -21.21 -12.81 9.74
N ASN A 388 -21.52 -11.51 9.76
CA ASN A 388 -22.58 -10.90 8.95
C ASN A 388 -22.23 -10.87 7.46
N ASN A 389 -20.94 -10.82 7.11
CA ASN A 389 -20.45 -10.79 5.73
C ASN A 389 -19.76 -12.10 5.33
N LYS A 390 -20.20 -13.24 5.89
CA LYS A 390 -19.67 -14.56 5.57
C LYS A 390 -19.74 -14.81 4.06
N GLY A 391 -18.61 -15.22 3.47
CA GLY A 391 -18.47 -15.42 2.03
C GLY A 391 -18.01 -14.19 1.25
N HIS A 392 -17.97 -13.01 1.89
CA HIS A 392 -17.60 -11.74 1.25
C HIS A 392 -16.52 -10.95 2.00
N LEU A 393 -16.32 -11.20 3.31
CA LEU A 393 -15.22 -10.61 4.09
C LEU A 393 -14.31 -11.70 4.64
N PHE A 394 -13.03 -11.57 4.35
CA PHE A 394 -12.00 -12.51 4.77
C PHE A 394 -10.83 -11.80 5.41
N GLN A 395 -10.14 -12.48 6.31
CA GLN A 395 -8.88 -12.01 6.85
C GLN A 395 -7.82 -13.11 6.97
N ARG A 396 -6.57 -12.70 6.76
CA ARG A 396 -5.36 -13.52 6.99
C ARG A 396 -4.34 -12.70 7.76
N MET A 397 -3.47 -13.41 8.46
CA MET A 397 -2.38 -12.82 9.23
C MET A 397 -1.05 -13.42 8.75
N LEU A 398 -0.07 -12.56 8.48
CA LEU A 398 1.31 -12.99 8.28
C LEU A 398 2.10 -12.55 9.50
N ALA A 399 2.65 -13.51 10.22
CA ALA A 399 3.37 -13.27 11.45
C ALA A 399 4.46 -14.32 11.63
N ARG A 400 5.53 -13.96 12.34
CA ARG A 400 6.57 -14.90 12.72
C ARG A 400 6.01 -16.16 13.37
N GLU A 401 6.56 -17.31 12.96
CA GLU A 401 6.19 -18.65 13.42
C GLU A 401 4.69 -19.00 13.36
N THR A 402 3.89 -18.28 12.56
CA THR A 402 2.46 -18.54 12.40
C THR A 402 2.15 -18.91 10.95
N PRO A 403 1.62 -20.11 10.66
CA PRO A 403 1.39 -20.51 9.28
C PRO A 403 0.35 -19.60 8.60
N CYS A 404 0.56 -19.31 7.32
CA CYS A 404 -0.36 -18.48 6.53
C CYS A 404 -0.85 -19.24 5.30
N GLY A 405 -2.17 -19.24 5.10
CA GLY A 405 -2.81 -19.99 4.02
C GLY A 405 -3.25 -21.41 4.38
N ASP A 406 -3.12 -21.83 5.64
CA ASP A 406 -3.63 -23.14 6.09
C ASP A 406 -5.15 -23.10 6.34
N ASN A 407 -5.72 -24.19 6.86
CA ASN A 407 -7.14 -24.28 7.18
C ASN A 407 -7.61 -23.13 8.09
N PRO A 408 -8.85 -22.62 7.89
CA PRO A 408 -9.45 -21.63 8.76
C PRO A 408 -9.35 -22.00 10.25
N ARG A 409 -9.05 -21.02 11.10
CA ARG A 409 -8.87 -21.19 12.54
C ARG A 409 -9.51 -20.04 13.32
N GLN A 410 -10.42 -20.36 14.24
CA GLN A 410 -11.18 -19.38 15.01
C GLN A 410 -10.35 -18.64 16.06
N ASP A 411 -9.34 -19.28 16.63
CA ASP A 411 -8.62 -18.85 17.83
C ASP A 411 -7.12 -18.61 17.57
N THR A 412 -6.77 -18.12 16.38
CA THR A 412 -5.37 -17.88 16.02
C THR A 412 -4.73 -16.91 17.01
N PRO A 413 -3.65 -17.28 17.70
CA PRO A 413 -3.02 -16.41 18.70
C PRO A 413 -2.53 -15.09 18.09
N PHE A 414 -2.84 -13.96 18.73
CA PHE A 414 -2.31 -12.64 18.40
C PHE A 414 -1.54 -12.04 19.57
N GLY A 415 -2.14 -12.02 20.76
CA GLY A 415 -1.54 -11.43 21.97
C GLY A 415 -0.27 -12.14 22.47
N ARG A 416 -0.04 -13.37 22.01
CA ARG A 416 1.15 -14.19 22.28
C ARG A 416 1.66 -14.76 20.97
N LEU A 417 2.39 -13.95 20.21
CA LEU A 417 3.07 -14.42 19.01
C LEU A 417 4.14 -15.45 19.40
N LEU A 418 4.35 -16.41 18.52
CA LEU A 418 5.39 -17.42 18.68
C LEU A 418 6.77 -16.82 18.33
N PRO A 419 7.89 -17.36 18.86
CA PRO A 419 7.97 -18.40 19.89
C PRO A 419 7.52 -17.88 21.26
N SER A 420 6.80 -18.71 22.01
CA SER A 420 6.24 -18.36 23.32
C SER A 420 7.36 -17.98 24.32
N GLY A 421 7.32 -16.74 24.82
CA GLY A 421 8.33 -16.18 25.75
C GLY A 421 9.16 -15.04 25.16
N SER A 422 9.16 -14.88 23.83
CA SER A 422 9.69 -13.68 23.18
C SER A 422 8.76 -12.48 23.44
N PRO A 423 9.31 -11.25 23.56
CA PRO A 423 8.47 -10.07 23.65
C PRO A 423 7.67 -9.88 22.35
N PHE A 424 6.47 -9.28 22.44
CA PHE A 424 5.65 -9.02 21.26
C PHE A 424 6.42 -8.12 20.28
N TRP A 425 6.86 -6.96 20.78
CA TRP A 425 7.82 -6.07 20.13
C TRP A 425 9.26 -6.55 20.39
N ASP A 426 10.10 -6.69 19.36
CA ASP A 426 11.47 -7.21 19.46
C ASP A 426 12.37 -6.42 20.42
N ASP A 427 12.14 -5.11 20.54
CA ASP A 427 12.85 -4.19 21.46
C ASP A 427 12.15 -4.00 22.82
N GLY A 428 11.08 -4.76 23.09
CA GLY A 428 10.25 -4.63 24.29
C GLY A 428 9.16 -3.56 24.19
N GLY A 429 9.10 -2.81 23.09
CA GLY A 429 8.12 -1.76 22.85
C GLY A 429 8.44 -0.47 23.62
N GLN A 430 7.61 0.56 23.40
CA GLN A 430 7.71 1.83 24.09
C GLN A 430 6.36 2.17 24.71
N PHE A 431 6.32 2.29 26.03
CA PHE A 431 5.09 2.59 26.77
C PHE A 431 4.38 3.84 26.22
N GLY A 432 3.08 3.72 25.94
CA GLY A 432 2.26 4.80 25.39
C GLY A 432 2.41 5.05 23.88
N VAL A 433 3.29 4.32 23.20
CA VAL A 433 3.51 4.40 21.74
C VAL A 433 3.29 3.04 21.08
N TYR A 434 3.91 1.99 21.63
CA TYR A 434 3.82 0.60 21.17
C TYR A 434 3.49 -0.27 22.37
N ASP A 435 2.24 -0.18 22.82
CA ASP A 435 1.78 -1.01 23.92
C ASP A 435 1.58 -2.46 23.45
N ASN A 436 1.81 -3.42 24.34
CA ASN A 436 1.55 -4.82 24.04
C ASN A 436 0.03 -5.05 23.96
N PRO A 437 -0.46 -5.84 22.99
CA PRO A 437 -1.86 -6.25 22.96
C PRO A 437 -2.22 -7.13 24.18
N PRO A 438 -3.51 -7.24 24.53
CA PRO A 438 -3.98 -8.20 25.52
C PRO A 438 -3.48 -9.62 25.22
N LEU A 439 -2.89 -10.28 26.22
CA LEU A 439 -2.26 -11.59 26.07
C LEU A 439 -3.21 -12.71 25.60
N ASN A 440 -4.52 -12.55 25.79
CA ASN A 440 -5.56 -13.48 25.37
C ASN A 440 -6.21 -13.09 24.02
N GLN A 441 -5.75 -12.02 23.36
CA GLN A 441 -6.27 -11.61 22.06
C GLN A 441 -6.02 -12.69 21.01
N THR A 442 -7.07 -13.04 20.28
CA THR A 442 -7.06 -14.03 19.19
C THR A 442 -7.76 -13.49 17.96
N LEU A 443 -7.50 -14.12 16.82
CA LEU A 443 -8.05 -13.79 15.52
C LEU A 443 -8.75 -14.99 14.88
N TYR A 444 -9.95 -14.74 14.34
CA TYR A 444 -10.58 -15.68 13.43
C TYR A 444 -9.98 -15.53 12.03
N ILE A 445 -9.12 -16.46 11.63
CA ILE A 445 -8.62 -16.57 10.25
C ILE A 445 -9.61 -17.42 9.47
N ASN A 446 -10.34 -16.81 8.56
CA ASN A 446 -11.44 -17.44 7.83
C ASN A 446 -11.15 -17.71 6.34
N GLY A 447 -10.00 -17.24 5.83
CA GLY A 447 -9.55 -17.55 4.47
C GLY A 447 -9.29 -19.05 4.28
N GLU A 448 -9.82 -19.64 3.23
CA GLU A 448 -9.74 -21.09 3.03
C GLU A 448 -8.32 -21.53 2.67
N LYS A 449 -8.02 -22.80 2.86
CA LYS A 449 -6.68 -23.34 2.62
C LYS A 449 -6.23 -23.12 1.16
N VAL A 450 -4.98 -22.67 0.99
CA VAL A 450 -4.32 -22.54 -0.32
C VAL A 450 -3.49 -23.79 -0.62
N PRO A 451 -3.12 -24.05 -1.89
CA PRO A 451 -2.37 -25.26 -2.25
C PRO A 451 -1.04 -25.46 -1.54
N GLU A 452 -0.28 -24.38 -1.37
CA GLU A 452 1.02 -24.41 -0.70
C GLU A 452 1.05 -23.35 0.39
N PRO A 453 0.45 -23.62 1.57
CA PRO A 453 0.51 -22.70 2.69
C PRO A 453 1.97 -22.41 3.08
N ILE A 454 2.23 -21.19 3.54
CA ILE A 454 3.51 -20.84 4.14
C ILE A 454 3.55 -21.47 5.53
N THR A 455 4.56 -22.28 5.78
CA THR A 455 4.70 -22.98 7.06
C THR A 455 5.18 -22.04 8.17
N ALA A 456 4.91 -22.40 9.43
CA ALA A 456 5.45 -21.67 10.59
C ALA A 456 6.98 -21.56 10.55
N HIS A 457 7.66 -22.65 10.13
CA HIS A 457 9.12 -22.69 10.04
C HIS A 457 9.67 -21.70 8.99
N GLU A 458 9.02 -21.57 7.83
CA GLU A 458 9.38 -20.58 6.81
C GLU A 458 9.22 -19.13 7.30
N LEU A 459 8.39 -18.91 8.32
CA LEU A 459 8.15 -17.60 8.94
C LEU A 459 8.94 -17.39 10.25
N SER A 460 9.89 -18.26 10.61
CA SER A 460 10.65 -18.11 11.87
C SER A 460 11.50 -16.83 11.97
N GLY A 461 11.89 -16.23 10.84
CA GLY A 461 12.64 -14.97 10.77
C GLY A 461 11.92 -13.91 9.93
N PHE A 462 10.59 -13.83 10.07
CA PHE A 462 9.76 -12.95 9.25
C PHE A 462 9.94 -11.47 9.60
N ASP A 463 10.04 -11.13 10.88
CA ASP A 463 10.21 -9.76 11.38
C ASP A 463 11.69 -9.38 11.49
N ALA A 464 11.99 -8.10 11.22
CA ALA A 464 13.34 -7.56 11.29
C ALA A 464 13.57 -6.82 12.62
N THR A 465 14.81 -6.85 13.12
CA THR A 465 15.18 -6.19 14.38
C THR A 465 16.39 -5.28 14.23
N ARG A 466 16.35 -4.12 14.91
CA ARG A 466 17.55 -3.26 15.07
C ARG A 466 18.34 -3.57 16.33
N VAL A 467 17.85 -4.46 17.20
CA VAL A 467 18.44 -4.69 18.52
C VAL A 467 19.92 -5.08 18.37
N GLY A 468 20.80 -4.33 19.03
CA GLY A 468 22.26 -4.48 18.92
C GLY A 468 22.92 -3.77 17.73
N LEU A 469 22.18 -3.39 16.67
CA LEU A 469 22.72 -2.58 15.57
C LEU A 469 22.91 -1.11 15.97
N GLN A 470 22.04 -0.60 16.84
CA GLN A 470 22.13 0.79 17.35
C GLN A 470 23.47 1.06 18.02
N GLU A 471 23.90 0.20 18.94
CA GLU A 471 25.20 0.38 19.62
C GLU A 471 26.38 0.16 18.67
N LYS A 472 26.27 -0.76 17.70
CA LYS A 472 27.30 -0.96 16.66
C LYS A 472 27.47 0.25 15.75
N ASN A 473 26.39 0.99 15.48
CA ASN A 473 26.39 2.11 14.52
C ASN A 473 26.49 3.50 15.17
N LYS A 474 26.44 3.58 16.50
CA LYS A 474 26.32 4.82 17.28
C LYS A 474 27.33 5.91 16.93
N THR A 475 28.56 5.54 16.60
CA THR A 475 29.66 6.46 16.24
C THR A 475 30.02 6.42 14.76
N ASN A 476 29.30 5.64 13.96
CA ASN A 476 29.61 5.46 12.55
C ASN A 476 28.97 6.57 11.71
N ILE A 477 29.78 7.52 11.28
CA ILE A 477 29.38 8.66 10.45
C ILE A 477 29.59 8.43 8.95
N GLU A 478 30.18 7.29 8.58
CA GLU A 478 30.47 6.93 7.19
C GLU A 478 29.18 6.63 6.41
N GLN A 479 29.30 6.48 5.09
CA GLN A 479 28.15 6.13 4.25
C GLN A 479 27.79 4.63 4.29
N GLU A 480 28.70 3.77 4.73
CA GLU A 480 28.46 2.34 4.89
C GLU A 480 28.19 2.00 6.36
N GLY A 481 27.10 1.28 6.64
CA GLY A 481 26.69 0.98 8.01
C GLY A 481 25.24 0.48 8.10
N TYR A 482 24.60 0.72 9.24
CA TYR A 482 23.24 0.26 9.55
C TYR A 482 22.23 1.40 9.73
N GLY A 483 22.68 2.64 9.69
CA GLY A 483 21.87 3.81 9.93
C GLY A 483 21.02 4.20 8.74
N TRP A 484 20.04 5.06 9.01
CA TRP A 484 19.00 5.50 8.08
C TRP A 484 19.55 5.99 6.74
N GLY A 485 20.56 6.86 6.79
CA GLY A 485 21.22 7.40 5.60
C GLY A 485 22.47 6.64 5.14
N GLN A 486 22.58 5.35 5.47
CA GLN A 486 23.71 4.49 5.12
C GLN A 486 23.30 3.38 4.14
N TYR A 487 24.28 2.74 3.51
CA TYR A 487 24.08 1.58 2.66
C TYR A 487 24.79 0.34 3.21
N SER A 488 24.37 -0.82 2.73
CA SER A 488 25.08 -2.08 2.83
C SER A 488 25.51 -2.58 1.45
N THR A 489 26.56 -3.38 1.39
CA THR A 489 27.06 -3.96 0.14
C THR A 489 26.63 -5.42 0.05
N ASN A 490 25.92 -5.79 -1.03
CA ASN A 490 25.50 -7.18 -1.22
C ASN A 490 26.67 -8.07 -1.70
N SER A 491 26.43 -9.39 -1.78
CA SER A 491 27.43 -10.37 -2.24
C SER A 491 27.97 -10.15 -3.66
N LYS A 492 27.32 -9.28 -4.46
CA LYS A 492 27.72 -8.88 -5.81
C LYS A 492 28.41 -7.51 -5.86
N GLY A 493 28.71 -6.89 -4.72
CA GLY A 493 29.33 -5.57 -4.65
C GLY A 493 28.38 -4.40 -4.93
N LYS A 494 27.07 -4.63 -5.06
CA LYS A 494 26.08 -3.57 -5.29
C LYS A 494 25.70 -2.92 -3.96
N LYS A 495 25.74 -1.59 -3.92
CA LYS A 495 25.24 -0.78 -2.80
C LYS A 495 23.71 -0.87 -2.72
N ILE A 496 23.21 -1.16 -1.52
CA ILE A 496 21.79 -1.17 -1.18
C ILE A 496 21.61 -0.17 -0.03
N TRP A 497 21.02 0.98 -0.34
CA TRP A 497 20.65 1.97 0.66
C TRP A 497 19.53 1.42 1.53
N HIS A 498 19.59 1.69 2.84
CA HIS A 498 18.55 1.25 3.78
C HIS A 498 17.25 2.05 3.62
N ASP A 499 17.37 3.32 3.20
CA ASP A 499 16.24 4.19 2.86
C ASP A 499 16.65 5.16 1.75
N ASP A 500 15.98 5.08 0.59
CA ASP A 500 16.24 5.93 -0.57
C ASP A 500 15.54 7.31 -0.48
N THR A 501 14.69 7.51 0.52
CA THR A 501 14.04 8.78 0.85
C THR A 501 14.90 9.67 1.75
N PHE A 502 15.94 9.11 2.40
CA PHE A 502 16.84 9.83 3.30
C PHE A 502 17.33 11.17 2.76
N PRO A 503 17.82 11.30 1.50
CA PRO A 503 18.36 12.57 1.01
C PRO A 503 17.33 13.72 1.06
N TYR A 504 16.06 13.41 0.79
CA TYR A 504 14.98 14.40 0.75
C TYR A 504 14.47 14.76 2.14
N TYR A 505 14.48 13.82 3.08
CA TYR A 505 14.13 14.12 4.46
C TYR A 505 15.26 14.84 5.19
N ALA A 506 16.52 14.43 4.98
CA ALA A 506 17.68 15.00 5.65
C ALA A 506 17.76 16.52 5.48
N SER A 507 17.34 17.07 4.33
CA SER A 507 17.32 18.51 4.07
C SER A 507 16.32 19.29 4.93
N LEU A 508 15.25 18.64 5.41
CA LEU A 508 14.23 19.24 6.29
C LEU A 508 14.68 19.37 7.74
N TYR A 509 15.64 18.54 8.19
CA TYR A 509 16.11 18.58 9.58
C TYR A 509 16.91 19.86 9.87
N PRO A 510 16.69 20.48 11.04
CA PRO A 510 17.42 21.68 11.42
C PRO A 510 18.89 21.39 11.73
N GLU A 511 19.77 22.33 11.40
CA GLU A 511 21.16 22.33 11.87
C GLU A 511 21.24 22.58 13.37
N GLN A 512 22.11 21.84 14.06
CA GLN A 512 22.44 22.09 15.46
C GLN A 512 23.58 23.11 15.59
N TRP A 513 23.72 23.67 16.80
CA TRP A 513 24.87 24.50 17.14
C TRP A 513 26.02 23.61 17.59
N LYS A 514 27.19 23.73 16.96
CA LYS A 514 28.45 23.13 17.40
C LYS A 514 29.32 24.18 18.08
N SER A 515 30.01 23.76 19.12
CA SER A 515 31.10 24.53 19.73
C SER A 515 32.38 24.29 18.93
N GLU A 516 33.10 25.35 18.60
CA GLU A 516 34.46 25.24 18.07
C GLU A 516 35.41 25.07 19.25
N THR A 517 36.02 23.89 19.38
CA THR A 517 37.05 23.59 20.38
C THR A 517 38.47 23.76 19.83
N ASP A 518 38.69 24.68 18.88
CA ASP A 518 40.01 24.94 18.31
C ASP A 518 40.49 26.34 18.69
N GLY A 519 41.51 26.38 19.56
CA GLY A 519 42.19 27.58 20.02
C GLY A 519 42.23 27.69 21.53
N MET A 520 42.92 26.77 22.21
CA MET A 520 43.31 26.94 23.61
C MET A 520 44.37 28.05 23.71
N ASP A 521 43.98 29.30 23.51
CA ASP A 521 44.84 30.45 23.73
C ASP A 521 44.57 31.00 25.13
N TRP A 522 45.60 30.98 25.97
CA TRP A 522 45.51 31.32 27.39
C TRP A 522 45.43 32.85 27.56
N SER A 523 44.24 33.43 27.37
CA SER A 523 43.99 34.86 27.60
C SER A 523 42.87 35.06 28.64
N PRO A 524 43.01 35.94 29.64
CA PRO A 524 42.16 36.01 30.82
C PRO A 524 40.84 36.77 30.55
N ALA A 525 39.95 36.18 29.75
CA ALA A 525 38.57 36.64 29.59
C ALA A 525 37.58 35.62 30.17
N SER A 526 36.41 36.10 30.63
CA SER A 526 35.39 35.36 31.36
C SER A 526 34.83 34.15 30.58
N LYS A 527 34.45 33.09 31.31
CA LYS A 527 33.98 31.78 30.77
C LYS A 527 32.86 31.88 29.71
N ASP A 528 32.03 32.92 29.74
CA ASP A 528 30.88 33.07 28.84
C ASP A 528 31.25 33.66 27.45
N GLU A 529 32.43 34.28 27.29
CA GLU A 529 32.89 34.82 25.99
C GLU A 529 33.67 33.79 25.14
N ARG A 530 33.92 32.57 25.65
CA ARG A 530 34.87 31.61 25.05
C ARG A 530 34.27 30.52 24.15
N MET A 531 32.95 30.45 23.99
CA MET A 531 32.35 29.45 23.11
C MET A 531 31.99 30.07 21.76
N ASN A 532 32.94 30.08 20.83
CA ASN A 532 32.62 30.26 19.41
C ASN A 532 31.66 29.13 19.01
N ARG A 533 30.39 29.48 18.78
CA ARG A 533 29.36 28.54 18.34
C ARG A 533 29.05 28.82 16.88
N ARG A 534 29.14 27.80 16.04
CA ARG A 534 28.67 27.85 14.65
C ARG A 534 27.55 26.85 14.42
N ARG A 535 26.78 27.05 13.37
CA ARG A 535 25.83 26.03 12.89
C ARG A 535 26.61 24.88 12.22
N GLU A 536 26.07 23.67 12.31
CA GLU A 536 26.54 22.52 11.54
C GLU A 536 26.55 22.84 10.04
N THR A 537 27.54 22.30 9.31
CA THR A 537 27.47 22.24 7.84
C THR A 537 26.45 21.18 7.39
N GLN A 538 26.13 21.15 6.09
CA GLN A 538 25.25 20.12 5.54
C GLN A 538 25.82 18.72 5.79
N GLU A 539 27.11 18.53 5.52
CA GLU A 539 27.82 17.26 5.65
C GLU A 539 27.86 16.79 7.11
N GLU A 540 28.10 17.70 8.06
CA GLU A 540 28.07 17.38 9.49
C GLU A 540 26.68 16.98 9.97
N LYS A 541 25.64 17.69 9.51
CA LYS A 541 24.25 17.35 9.82
C LYS A 541 23.89 15.98 9.26
N GLU A 542 24.21 15.70 8.00
CA GLU A 542 23.94 14.39 7.39
C GLU A 542 24.71 13.27 8.09
N ALA A 543 25.99 13.49 8.41
CA ALA A 543 26.81 12.56 9.20
C ALA A 543 26.18 12.25 10.56
N ARG A 544 25.64 13.27 11.25
CA ARG A 544 24.90 13.08 12.50
C ARG A 544 23.61 12.30 12.31
N LEU A 545 22.86 12.51 11.22
CA LEU A 545 21.63 11.76 10.96
C LEU A 545 21.92 10.30 10.58
N ARG A 546 23.06 10.01 9.93
CA ARG A 546 23.48 8.65 9.55
C ARG A 546 23.78 7.74 10.74
N THR A 547 24.07 8.28 11.93
CA THR A 547 24.31 7.43 13.11
C THR A 547 23.02 6.80 13.64
N PHE A 548 21.86 7.38 13.30
CA PHE A 548 20.55 6.87 13.73
C PHE A 548 20.19 5.59 12.98
N VAL A 549 19.95 4.50 13.72
CA VAL A 549 19.45 3.23 13.18
C VAL A 549 17.94 3.17 13.40
N SER A 550 17.21 3.32 12.29
CA SER A 550 15.74 3.19 12.27
C SER A 550 15.31 1.80 12.74
N GLN A 551 14.24 1.75 13.52
CA GLN A 551 13.57 0.47 13.78
C GLN A 551 12.90 -0.02 12.49
N PRO A 552 13.19 -1.25 12.02
CA PRO A 552 12.44 -1.86 10.95
C PRO A 552 10.95 -1.82 11.27
N SER A 553 10.16 -1.26 10.37
CA SER A 553 8.74 -1.07 10.61
C SER A 553 7.91 -2.31 10.31
N ASP A 554 8.47 -3.27 9.55
CA ASP A 554 7.79 -4.39 8.91
C ASP A 554 6.50 -4.00 8.17
N HIS A 555 6.36 -2.72 7.81
CA HIS A 555 5.13 -2.16 7.29
C HIS A 555 4.83 -2.65 5.87
N SER A 556 5.86 -2.74 5.02
CA SER A 556 5.74 -3.21 3.64
C SER A 556 6.05 -4.71 3.48
N SER A 557 6.17 -5.45 4.59
CA SER A 557 6.56 -6.87 4.56
C SER A 557 5.53 -7.75 3.86
N LEU A 558 4.22 -7.44 3.95
CA LEU A 558 3.17 -8.19 3.26
C LEU A 558 3.34 -8.15 1.73
N PRO A 559 3.23 -6.99 1.05
CA PRO A 559 3.37 -6.95 -0.41
C PRO A 559 4.79 -7.32 -0.89
N SER A 560 5.81 -7.19 -0.03
CA SER A 560 7.18 -7.50 -0.40
C SER A 560 7.58 -8.97 -0.15
N ASN A 561 6.72 -9.78 0.49
CA ASN A 561 7.03 -11.18 0.78
C ASN A 561 6.78 -12.07 -0.46
N PRO A 562 7.81 -12.68 -1.06
CA PRO A 562 7.67 -13.47 -2.29
C PRO A 562 6.74 -14.67 -2.15
N GLN A 563 6.83 -15.39 -1.03
CA GLN A 563 6.03 -16.58 -0.79
C GLN A 563 4.56 -16.21 -0.55
N PHE A 564 4.30 -15.11 0.14
CA PHE A 564 2.95 -14.61 0.38
C PHE A 564 2.26 -14.24 -0.92
N MET A 565 2.92 -13.44 -1.77
CA MET A 565 2.35 -13.03 -3.04
C MET A 565 2.12 -14.21 -4.00
N SER A 566 3.08 -15.14 -4.08
CA SER A 566 3.01 -16.27 -5.02
C SER A 566 2.14 -17.44 -4.55
N ARG A 567 2.05 -17.70 -3.24
CA ARG A 567 1.35 -18.89 -2.71
C ARG A 567 0.00 -18.59 -2.05
N VAL A 568 -0.19 -17.37 -1.54
CA VAL A 568 -1.42 -16.98 -0.84
C VAL A 568 -2.24 -16.03 -1.69
N VAL A 569 -1.71 -14.84 -1.98
CA VAL A 569 -2.45 -13.78 -2.70
C VAL A 569 -2.89 -14.26 -4.09
N ALA A 570 -2.01 -14.96 -4.82
CA ALA A 570 -2.34 -15.54 -6.13
C ALA A 570 -3.55 -16.47 -6.14
N TYR A 571 -3.88 -17.13 -5.03
CA TYR A 571 -5.03 -18.04 -4.89
C TYR A 571 -6.28 -17.36 -4.30
N ASP A 572 -6.10 -16.25 -3.58
CA ASP A 572 -7.20 -15.43 -3.08
C ASP A 572 -7.76 -14.48 -4.16
N LEU A 573 -7.01 -14.25 -5.25
CA LEU A 573 -7.46 -13.48 -6.42
C LEU A 573 -8.67 -14.11 -7.12
N PRO A 574 -9.65 -13.31 -7.60
CA PRO A 574 -10.62 -13.76 -8.59
C PRO A 574 -9.92 -13.94 -9.94
N ILE A 575 -10.26 -15.04 -10.61
CA ILE A 575 -9.87 -15.29 -11.99
C ILE A 575 -11.15 -15.23 -12.82
N GLY A 576 -11.15 -14.48 -13.91
CA GLY A 576 -12.33 -14.38 -14.77
C GLY A 576 -11.98 -13.94 -16.19
N LEU A 577 -12.98 -13.39 -16.89
CA LEU A 577 -12.80 -12.94 -18.27
C LEU A 577 -11.93 -11.68 -18.31
N CYS A 578 -11.15 -11.52 -19.38
CA CYS A 578 -10.35 -10.32 -19.59
C CYS A 578 -10.19 -10.07 -21.09
N ASP A 579 -11.26 -9.60 -21.72
CA ASP A 579 -11.30 -9.32 -23.16
C ASP A 579 -10.35 -8.17 -23.53
N SER A 580 -10.06 -7.23 -22.61
CA SER A 580 -9.05 -6.18 -22.79
C SER A 580 -7.62 -6.69 -22.92
N SER A 581 -7.33 -7.96 -22.60
CA SER A 581 -5.99 -8.56 -22.70
C SER A 581 -5.35 -8.39 -24.08
N ASN A 582 -6.17 -8.35 -25.12
CA ASN A 582 -5.74 -8.24 -26.51
C ASN A 582 -6.00 -6.84 -27.10
N ASP A 583 -6.28 -5.83 -26.28
CA ASP A 583 -6.35 -4.42 -26.71
C ASP A 583 -5.16 -3.64 -26.13
N LYS A 584 -4.06 -3.65 -26.88
CA LYS A 584 -2.82 -2.98 -26.49
C LYS A 584 -3.02 -1.49 -26.27
N SER A 585 -3.84 -0.85 -27.12
CA SER A 585 -4.10 0.59 -27.06
C SER A 585 -4.84 0.97 -25.78
N PHE A 586 -5.82 0.14 -25.39
CA PHE A 586 -6.60 0.32 -24.18
C PHE A 586 -5.76 0.05 -22.93
N LEU A 587 -4.98 -1.03 -22.88
CA LEU A 587 -4.06 -1.28 -21.75
C LEU A 587 -3.05 -0.14 -21.58
N ALA A 588 -2.52 0.42 -22.67
CA ALA A 588 -1.65 1.59 -22.63
C ALA A 588 -2.38 2.84 -22.12
N GLN A 589 -3.65 3.04 -22.49
CA GLN A 589 -4.48 4.11 -21.95
C GLN A 589 -4.68 3.97 -20.44
N LEU A 590 -5.05 2.79 -19.95
CA LEU A 590 -5.25 2.54 -18.52
C LEU A 590 -3.99 2.81 -17.71
N ARG A 591 -2.82 2.39 -18.21
CA ARG A 591 -1.52 2.65 -17.56
C ARG A 591 -1.20 4.14 -17.49
N ARG A 592 -1.48 4.91 -18.55
CA ARG A 592 -1.33 6.37 -18.53
C ARG A 592 -2.28 7.01 -17.52
N MET A 593 -3.55 6.59 -17.50
CA MET A 593 -4.55 7.08 -16.54
C MET A 593 -4.16 6.79 -15.09
N ALA A 594 -3.54 5.63 -14.84
CA ALA A 594 -3.07 5.21 -13.53
C ALA A 594 -1.87 6.03 -13.03
N ASP A 595 -1.07 6.64 -13.92
CA ASP A 595 0.05 7.49 -13.55
C ASP A 595 -0.32 8.99 -13.59
N TRP A 596 -0.45 9.59 -12.40
CA TRP A 596 -0.79 11.00 -12.25
C TRP A 596 0.24 11.95 -12.86
N GLN A 597 1.51 11.53 -12.92
CA GLN A 597 2.57 12.37 -13.49
C GLN A 597 2.41 12.55 -15.00
N GLN A 598 1.64 11.67 -15.64
CA GLN A 598 1.41 11.67 -17.10
C GLN A 598 0.01 12.17 -17.46
N SER A 599 -1.02 11.74 -16.72
CA SER A 599 -2.42 11.95 -17.09
C SER A 599 -3.08 13.17 -16.44
N ASP A 600 -2.47 13.74 -15.41
CA ASP A 600 -3.16 14.67 -14.52
C ASP A 600 -2.50 16.06 -14.49
N SER A 601 -3.28 17.10 -14.78
CA SER A 601 -2.82 18.49 -14.69
C SER A 601 -2.44 18.88 -13.26
N TYR A 602 -3.01 18.22 -12.25
CA TYR A 602 -2.65 18.42 -10.84
C TYR A 602 -1.14 18.26 -10.61
N PHE A 603 -0.49 17.31 -11.28
CA PHE A 603 0.94 17.07 -11.12
C PHE A 603 1.79 18.30 -11.47
N ARG A 604 1.35 19.13 -12.43
CA ARG A 604 2.08 20.34 -12.84
C ARG A 604 1.62 21.60 -12.12
N THR A 605 0.34 21.65 -11.75
CA THR A 605 -0.29 22.88 -11.25
C THR A 605 -0.41 22.92 -9.72
N GLY A 606 -0.37 21.76 -9.05
CA GLY A 606 -0.75 21.63 -7.64
C GLY A 606 -2.23 21.95 -7.38
N VAL A 607 -3.06 22.01 -8.43
CA VAL A 607 -4.49 22.28 -8.36
C VAL A 607 -5.28 21.09 -8.91
N HIS A 608 -6.20 20.58 -8.11
CA HIS A 608 -7.12 19.51 -8.50
C HIS A 608 -8.58 19.95 -8.27
N PRO A 609 -9.56 19.32 -8.94
CA PRO A 609 -10.97 19.54 -8.64
C PRO A 609 -11.29 19.14 -7.19
N GLN A 610 -12.22 19.86 -6.57
CA GLN A 610 -12.74 19.47 -5.27
C GLN A 610 -13.88 18.48 -5.45
N TYR A 611 -13.82 17.36 -4.73
CA TYR A 611 -14.85 16.33 -4.76
C TYR A 611 -15.58 16.30 -3.44
N SER A 612 -16.89 16.08 -3.49
CA SER A 612 -17.67 15.84 -2.29
C SER A 612 -17.45 14.42 -1.78
N ARG A 613 -17.52 14.25 -0.46
CA ARG A 613 -17.53 12.95 0.19
C ARG A 613 -18.81 12.17 -0.17
N PRO A 614 -18.73 10.88 -0.53
CA PRO A 614 -19.90 10.02 -0.69
C PRO A 614 -20.72 9.95 0.60
N ALA A 615 -22.04 9.86 0.48
CA ALA A 615 -22.93 9.77 1.64
C ALA A 615 -22.75 8.46 2.43
N GLU A 616 -22.24 7.42 1.76
CA GLU A 616 -21.92 6.10 2.30
C GLU A 616 -20.70 6.10 3.23
N VAL A 617 -19.85 7.12 3.15
CA VAL A 617 -18.87 7.36 4.21
C VAL A 617 -19.64 8.00 5.34
N ASP A 618 -19.73 7.35 6.49
CA ASP A 618 -20.43 7.92 7.64
C ASP A 618 -19.53 8.94 8.36
N ALA A 619 -20.08 10.12 8.68
CA ALA A 619 -19.40 11.16 9.47
C ALA A 619 -20.10 11.42 10.80
N GLU A 620 -20.86 10.46 11.32
CA GLU A 620 -21.35 10.55 12.69
C GLU A 620 -20.19 10.86 13.65
N SER A 621 -20.30 12.00 14.32
CA SER A 621 -19.28 12.46 15.25
C SER A 621 -19.24 11.57 16.49
N ALA A 622 -18.05 11.34 17.02
CA ALA A 622 -17.85 10.73 18.33
C ALA A 622 -18.33 11.61 19.50
N GLY A 623 -18.79 12.84 19.24
CA GLY A 623 -19.34 13.75 20.24
C GLY A 623 -18.31 14.57 21.01
N GLY A 624 -18.81 15.40 21.95
CA GLY A 624 -18.08 16.28 22.88
C GLY A 624 -16.93 15.59 23.63
N ILE A 625 -15.93 16.35 24.11
CA ILE A 625 -14.99 15.82 25.11
C ILE A 625 -15.73 15.70 26.44
N SER A 626 -15.83 14.49 27.00
CA SER A 626 -16.46 14.31 28.31
C SER A 626 -15.58 14.90 29.43
N PRO A 627 -16.14 15.24 30.62
CA PRO A 627 -15.35 15.68 31.77
C PRO A 627 -14.28 14.67 32.20
N GLU A 628 -14.57 13.37 32.06
CA GLU A 628 -13.64 12.28 32.37
C GLU A 628 -12.51 12.20 31.33
N GLU A 629 -12.82 12.39 30.05
CA GLU A 629 -11.82 12.48 28.98
C GLU A 629 -10.91 13.69 29.16
N MET A 630 -11.46 14.84 29.56
CA MET A 630 -10.66 16.02 29.91
C MET A 630 -9.72 15.75 31.10
N ALA A 631 -10.16 14.97 32.09
CA ALA A 631 -9.34 14.60 33.24
C ALA A 631 -8.21 13.64 32.86
N GLU A 632 -8.47 12.66 32.00
CA GLU A 632 -7.45 11.75 31.47
C GLU A 632 -6.42 12.47 30.60
N ILE A 633 -6.86 13.37 29.70
CA ILE A 633 -5.96 14.20 28.87
C ILE A 633 -5.03 15.04 29.77
N ARG A 634 -5.56 15.65 30.83
CA ARG A 634 -4.77 16.37 31.84
C ARG A 634 -3.81 15.45 32.60
N ALA A 635 -4.21 14.22 32.88
CA ALA A 635 -3.36 13.24 33.55
C ALA A 635 -2.24 12.70 32.64
N MET A 636 -2.43 12.68 31.33
CA MET A 636 -1.38 12.37 30.35
C MET A 636 -0.38 13.53 30.21
N ASP A 637 -0.84 14.79 30.26
CA ASP A 637 0.02 15.99 30.31
C ASP A 637 0.97 15.96 31.52
N ASN A 638 0.42 15.70 32.71
CA ASN A 638 1.22 15.66 33.94
C ASN A 638 2.23 14.50 33.96
N ARG A 639 1.96 13.41 33.25
CA ARG A 639 2.88 12.26 33.15
C ARG A 639 4.01 12.47 32.15
N GLY A 640 3.84 13.34 31.15
CA GLY A 640 4.89 13.70 30.18
C GLY A 640 5.88 14.77 30.67
N ARG A 641 5.67 15.34 31.87
CA ARG A 641 6.51 16.41 32.45
C ARG A 641 7.55 15.93 33.46
N HIS A 642 7.62 14.62 33.75
CA HIS A 642 8.70 14.06 34.56
C HIS A 642 9.73 13.38 33.64
N PRO A 643 11.01 13.82 33.71
CA PRO A 643 12.08 13.29 32.86
C PRO A 643 12.46 11.85 33.17
#